data_AF-A0A1C2HS42-F1
#
_entry.id   AF-A0A1C2HS42-F1
#
_cell.length_a   1.000
_cell.length_b   1.000
_cell.length_c   1.000
_cell.angle_alpha   90.00
_cell.angle_beta   90.00
_cell.angle_gamma   90.00
#
_symmetry.space_group_name_H-M   'P 1'
#
loop_
_entity.id
_entity.type
_entity.pdbx_description
1 polymer ?
#
loop_
_entity_poly.entity_id
_entity_poly.type
_entity_poly.pdbx_seq_one_letter_code
_entity_poly.pdbx_strand_id
1 'polypeptide(L)'
;MSDRVKVNRSEDLAFITMPEHSGGFDAVLRRSLGAAVQLCLEQPLPRAIVLRAGGAWPLTQTPMDDYGDDDAPSLREICEYLSGANVPILAILSGRISGAALALAQAADLRLALDGAVFDIPEYSHGLIPSGGGWVRLVRRLGPARAMDLLTSGRGLDAQGAQVAGLIDAVTSQQALASQAVIEAVKAAEADPALRSLRDQALNDPKTFMEELAQWRKDPVSGPLAPVAEQALTVAEGAMLLPIAAALDLEAVTYADLASAELACALDHLRKSGVQAADAVRDDISAKTIGPRQIALWNGSEQLAFRLLSAGHRLRIGSGDPGQLETLLGGIARRQEIAVHAGRLQAGARDADWDRLDAAADASGTVSGADLVIAAPETENEINALRSARRDGQPLAIETTLAERDEVQLMRYGRHVECRGIGPEADLTAAILLAGGDIVLRMAPGPGLARPMEAAMWAAAERCVMAGATPQAVDSAMEAFGLSEGPLMRADRLGLDIACKAMRATGHPPGALFTYLTMEGQTGRTKGRGIYDWRREDAQPLSDQDPLLQALREEAGMTTPAPTAPQIVIRICAEMANAAAMLLQHGAVDRAGDLDLTAVHALGFPRAKGGPLFQADQTGLLAMRKHLRALAEEGAPAPVTLWDVLIRNGRRFADLADG
;
A
#
# COMPACT_ATOMS: atom_id res chain seq x y z
N MET A 1 -23.70 16.65 23.56
CA MET A 1 -23.23 15.91 22.37
C MET A 1 -23.56 16.80 21.19
N SER A 2 -22.58 17.26 20.43
CA SER A 2 -22.84 18.10 19.24
C SER A 2 -23.33 17.20 18.11
N ASP A 3 -24.60 17.33 17.71
CA ASP A 3 -25.18 16.54 16.62
C ASP A 3 -24.41 16.81 15.31
N ARG A 4 -23.52 15.88 14.94
CA ARG A 4 -22.78 15.93 13.67
C ARG A 4 -23.71 15.77 12.48
N VAL A 5 -24.85 15.10 12.67
CA VAL A 5 -25.87 14.82 11.65
C VAL A 5 -27.04 15.77 11.84
N LYS A 6 -27.49 16.40 10.75
CA LYS A 6 -28.64 17.31 10.76
C LYS A 6 -29.87 16.60 10.22
N VAL A 7 -30.98 16.66 10.95
CA VAL A 7 -32.29 16.19 10.49
C VAL A 7 -33.17 17.40 10.18
N ASN A 8 -33.75 17.44 8.99
CA ASN A 8 -34.75 18.43 8.61
C ASN A 8 -36.00 17.73 8.07
N ARG A 9 -37.14 17.91 8.74
CA ARG A 9 -38.44 17.35 8.33
C ARG A 9 -39.25 18.45 7.63
N SER A 10 -39.65 18.21 6.39
CA SER A 10 -40.77 18.92 5.74
C SER A 10 -42.07 18.15 5.97
N GLU A 11 -43.21 18.70 5.54
CA GLU A 11 -44.51 18.03 5.71
C GLU A 11 -44.56 16.62 5.08
N ASP A 12 -43.78 16.37 4.02
CA ASP A 12 -43.76 15.09 3.28
C ASP A 12 -42.47 14.28 3.42
N LEU A 13 -41.31 14.90 3.68
CA LEU A 13 -40.00 14.25 3.57
C LEU A 13 -39.13 14.51 4.81
N ALA A 14 -38.27 13.55 5.14
CA ALA A 14 -37.22 13.74 6.14
C ALA A 14 -35.83 13.71 5.49
N PHE A 15 -35.05 14.77 5.66
CA PHE A 15 -33.67 14.86 5.17
C PHE A 15 -32.70 14.59 6.31
N ILE A 16 -31.86 13.58 6.15
CA ILE A 16 -30.73 13.28 7.03
C ILE A 16 -29.46 13.72 6.31
N THR A 17 -28.78 14.74 6.85
CA THR A 17 -27.57 15.33 6.26
C THR A 17 -26.37 15.07 7.15
N MET A 18 -25.46 14.22 6.67
CA MET A 18 -24.16 13.95 7.28
C MET A 18 -23.16 15.08 6.96
N PRO A 19 -22.15 15.30 7.81
CA PRO A 19 -21.09 16.25 7.51
C PRO A 19 -20.15 15.67 6.44
N GLU A 20 -19.42 16.55 5.76
CA GLU A 20 -18.20 16.13 5.06
C GLU A 20 -17.12 15.88 6.13
N HIS A 21 -16.55 14.67 6.14
CA HIS A 21 -15.67 14.22 7.22
C HIS A 21 -14.61 13.24 6.71
N SER A 22 -13.34 13.52 7.04
CA SER A 22 -12.18 12.72 6.62
C SER A 22 -11.85 11.55 7.56
N GLY A 23 -12.58 11.40 8.67
CA GLY A 23 -12.48 10.25 9.58
C GLY A 23 -13.51 9.17 9.30
N GLY A 24 -14.20 9.23 8.14
CA GLY A 24 -15.26 8.31 7.74
C GLY A 24 -16.35 8.06 8.79
N PHE A 25 -16.77 6.81 9.00
CA PHE A 25 -17.87 6.47 9.90
C PHE A 25 -17.39 6.11 11.32
N ASP A 26 -16.70 7.06 11.95
CA ASP A 26 -16.28 6.94 13.35
C ASP A 26 -17.47 6.73 14.32
N ALA A 27 -17.17 6.27 15.53
CA ALA A 27 -18.14 5.98 16.57
C ALA A 27 -19.10 7.16 16.87
N VAL A 28 -18.63 8.40 16.74
CA VAL A 28 -19.42 9.60 17.01
C VAL A 28 -20.43 9.84 15.89
N LEU A 29 -19.98 9.70 14.63
CA LEU A 29 -20.85 9.81 13.46
C LEU A 29 -21.87 8.67 13.43
N ARG A 30 -21.46 7.42 13.70
CA ARG A 30 -22.38 6.27 13.76
C ARG A 30 -23.48 6.45 14.80
N ARG A 31 -23.15 6.89 16.02
CA ARG A 31 -24.16 7.24 17.04
C ARG A 31 -25.13 8.33 16.57
N SER A 32 -24.59 9.41 16.01
CA SER A 32 -25.41 10.54 15.54
C SER A 32 -26.32 10.13 14.37
N LEU A 33 -25.80 9.33 13.44
CA LEU A 33 -26.55 8.83 12.29
C LEU A 33 -27.62 7.81 12.71
N GLY A 34 -27.28 6.85 13.57
CA GLY A 34 -28.23 5.88 14.10
C GLY A 34 -29.40 6.56 14.82
N ALA A 35 -29.12 7.53 15.69
CA ALA A 35 -30.14 8.31 16.37
C ALA A 35 -31.01 9.12 15.38
N ALA A 36 -30.39 9.75 14.37
CA ALA A 36 -31.11 10.49 13.33
C ALA A 36 -32.04 9.59 12.49
N VAL A 37 -31.60 8.38 12.14
CA VAL A 37 -32.40 7.40 11.41
C VAL A 37 -33.59 6.96 12.27
N GLN A 38 -33.34 6.56 13.52
CA GLN A 38 -34.40 6.14 14.44
C GLN A 38 -35.43 7.26 14.66
N LEU A 39 -34.98 8.51 14.88
CA LEU A 39 -35.85 9.66 15.00
C LEU A 39 -36.74 9.82 13.76
N CYS A 40 -36.23 9.61 12.55
CA CYS A 40 -37.02 9.68 11.31
C CYS A 40 -38.03 8.53 11.16
N LEU A 41 -37.84 7.42 11.87
CA LEU A 41 -38.74 6.26 11.88
C LEU A 41 -39.79 6.33 13.02
N GLU A 42 -39.75 7.35 13.87
CA GLU A 42 -40.80 7.63 14.86
C GLU A 42 -42.01 8.34 14.25
N GLN A 43 -43.21 8.01 14.75
CA GLN A 43 -44.48 8.55 14.27
C GLN A 43 -44.66 10.06 14.57
N PRO A 44 -45.25 10.86 13.67
CA PRO A 44 -45.74 10.47 12.34
C PRO A 44 -44.58 10.21 11.36
N LEU A 45 -44.70 9.13 10.59
CA LEU A 45 -43.71 8.75 9.58
C LEU A 45 -43.71 9.73 8.39
N PRO A 46 -42.53 10.12 7.85
CA PRO A 46 -42.46 10.85 6.59
C PRO A 46 -42.89 9.96 5.42
N ARG A 47 -43.24 10.54 4.27
CA ARG A 47 -43.53 9.76 3.05
C ARG A 47 -42.28 9.05 2.52
N ALA A 48 -41.10 9.66 2.69
CA ALA A 48 -39.80 9.08 2.36
C ALA A 48 -38.68 9.78 3.16
N ILE A 49 -37.54 9.09 3.30
CA ILE A 49 -36.34 9.61 3.94
C ILE A 49 -35.25 9.80 2.87
N VAL A 50 -34.63 10.97 2.87
CA VAL A 50 -33.52 11.32 1.98
C VAL A 50 -32.23 11.39 2.78
N LEU A 51 -31.30 10.47 2.51
CA LEU A 51 -29.97 10.41 3.11
C LEU A 51 -28.94 11.10 2.20
N ARG A 52 -28.17 12.05 2.74
CA ARG A 52 -27.15 12.78 1.97
C ARG A 52 -25.98 13.25 2.85
N ALA A 53 -24.94 13.75 2.21
CA ALA A 53 -23.91 14.56 2.86
C ALA A 53 -24.06 16.05 2.50
N GLY A 54 -23.54 16.94 3.36
CA GLY A 54 -23.47 18.38 3.07
C GLY A 54 -22.45 18.74 1.98
N GLY A 55 -21.48 17.85 1.73
CA GLY A 55 -20.45 17.92 0.70
C GLY A 55 -20.20 16.52 0.15
N ALA A 56 -18.94 16.05 0.14
CA ALA A 56 -18.64 14.64 -0.11
C ALA A 56 -19.12 13.76 1.06
N TRP A 57 -19.47 12.50 0.76
CA TRP A 57 -19.74 11.52 1.80
C TRP A 57 -18.50 11.27 2.67
N PRO A 58 -18.68 10.94 3.97
CA PRO A 58 -17.57 10.58 4.83
C PRO A 58 -16.72 9.45 4.25
N LEU A 59 -15.41 9.60 4.32
CA LEU A 59 -14.44 8.64 3.80
C LEU A 59 -13.34 8.39 4.83
N THR A 60 -13.01 7.12 5.06
CA THR A 60 -11.85 6.71 5.86
C THR A 60 -10.60 6.58 5.00
N GLN A 61 -9.44 6.63 5.65
CA GLN A 61 -8.19 6.26 4.99
C GLN A 61 -8.03 4.74 4.79
N THR A 62 -8.89 3.95 5.47
CA THR A 62 -8.78 2.50 5.62
C THR A 62 -10.18 1.95 5.81
N PRO A 63 -10.58 0.93 5.04
CA PRO A 63 -11.90 0.36 5.20
C PRO A 63 -12.13 -0.23 6.60
N MET A 64 -11.09 -0.71 7.29
CA MET A 64 -11.23 -1.27 8.64
C MET A 64 -11.69 -0.24 9.67
N ASP A 65 -11.29 1.02 9.50
CA ASP A 65 -11.61 2.09 10.45
C ASP A 65 -13.13 2.38 10.49
N ASP A 66 -13.86 2.00 9.44
CA ASP A 66 -15.31 2.15 9.35
C ASP A 66 -16.09 1.09 10.16
N TYR A 67 -15.45 -0.03 10.53
CA TYR A 67 -16.09 -1.19 11.15
C TYR A 67 -15.64 -1.42 12.62
N GLY A 68 -15.29 -0.33 13.31
CA GLY A 68 -14.73 -0.37 14.66
C GLY A 68 -15.56 -1.17 15.69
N ASP A 69 -14.85 -1.85 16.58
CA ASP A 69 -15.38 -2.67 17.69
C ASP A 69 -15.60 -1.81 18.95
N ASP A 70 -16.51 -0.84 18.85
CA ASP A 70 -16.85 0.09 19.93
C ASP A 70 -18.35 0.06 20.25
N ASP A 71 -18.74 0.71 21.36
CA ASP A 71 -20.13 0.74 21.83
C ASP A 71 -21.09 1.59 20.96
N ALA A 72 -20.64 2.18 19.84
CA ALA A 72 -21.55 2.84 18.91
C ALA A 72 -22.36 1.79 18.12
N PRO A 73 -23.57 2.14 17.62
CA PRO A 73 -24.28 1.28 16.70
C PRO A 73 -23.37 0.85 15.55
N SER A 74 -23.35 -0.44 15.27
CA SER A 74 -22.54 -0.98 14.17
C SER A 74 -23.06 -0.43 12.84
N LEU A 75 -22.19 -0.38 11.83
CA LEU A 75 -22.64 0.01 10.49
C LEU A 75 -23.76 -0.92 9.99
N ARG A 76 -23.66 -2.22 10.31
CA ARG A 76 -24.69 -3.21 9.98
C ARG A 76 -26.05 -2.84 10.56
N GLU A 77 -26.11 -2.48 11.85
CA GLU A 77 -27.36 -2.08 12.50
C GLU A 77 -27.99 -0.85 11.83
N ILE A 78 -27.18 0.15 11.48
CA ILE A 78 -27.66 1.35 10.77
C ILE A 78 -28.20 0.97 9.38
N CYS A 79 -27.50 0.12 8.63
CA CYS A 79 -27.98 -0.41 7.35
C CYS A 79 -29.28 -1.21 7.49
N GLU A 80 -29.44 -1.97 8.57
CA GLU A 80 -30.67 -2.71 8.89
C GLU A 80 -31.83 -1.77 9.21
N TYR A 81 -31.61 -0.70 9.98
CA TYR A 81 -32.63 0.33 10.22
C TYR A 81 -33.12 0.98 8.91
N LEU A 82 -32.20 1.27 7.99
CA LEU A 82 -32.54 1.84 6.69
C LEU A 82 -33.29 0.83 5.81
N SER A 83 -32.75 -0.38 5.66
CA SER A 83 -33.32 -1.38 4.76
C SER A 83 -34.64 -1.97 5.25
N GLY A 84 -34.89 -1.99 6.56
CA GLY A 84 -36.14 -2.41 7.19
C GLY A 84 -37.17 -1.29 7.38
N ALA A 85 -36.89 -0.07 6.90
CA ALA A 85 -37.83 1.04 7.00
C ALA A 85 -39.09 0.80 6.17
N ASN A 86 -40.26 1.09 6.73
CA ASN A 86 -41.55 1.02 6.01
C ASN A 86 -41.80 2.22 5.08
N VAL A 87 -40.82 3.11 4.94
CA VAL A 87 -40.85 4.29 4.07
C VAL A 87 -39.65 4.21 3.13
N PRO A 88 -39.77 4.65 1.86
CA PRO A 88 -38.65 4.59 0.92
C PRO A 88 -37.46 5.40 1.41
N ILE A 89 -36.26 4.82 1.26
CA ILE A 89 -34.99 5.50 1.51
C ILE A 89 -34.35 5.88 0.18
N LEU A 90 -34.13 7.19 -0.03
CA LEU A 90 -33.39 7.73 -1.16
C LEU A 90 -32.00 8.20 -0.71
N ALA A 91 -30.93 7.63 -1.24
CA ALA A 91 -29.57 8.09 -1.02
C ALA A 91 -29.12 9.05 -2.13
N ILE A 92 -28.65 10.24 -1.75
CA ILE A 92 -27.97 11.19 -2.65
C ILE A 92 -26.47 11.05 -2.43
N LEU A 93 -25.77 10.60 -3.46
CA LEU A 93 -24.37 10.20 -3.41
C LEU A 93 -23.48 11.28 -4.03
N SER A 94 -22.45 11.68 -3.29
CA SER A 94 -21.55 12.77 -3.66
C SER A 94 -20.12 12.47 -3.19
N GLY A 95 -19.13 12.82 -4.01
CA GLY A 95 -17.74 12.51 -3.74
C GLY A 95 -17.43 11.03 -3.99
N ARG A 96 -16.51 10.47 -3.20
CA ARG A 96 -16.11 9.07 -3.32
C ARG A 96 -16.99 8.18 -2.44
N ILE A 97 -17.60 7.17 -3.04
CA ILE A 97 -18.50 6.21 -2.40
C ILE A 97 -17.79 4.86 -2.30
N SER A 98 -17.21 4.60 -1.13
CA SER A 98 -16.39 3.43 -0.83
C SER A 98 -16.71 2.91 0.57
N GLY A 99 -16.35 1.66 0.87
CA GLY A 99 -16.44 1.13 2.23
C GLY A 99 -17.83 1.28 2.84
N ALA A 100 -17.90 1.93 4.00
CA ALA A 100 -19.16 2.17 4.68
C ALA A 100 -20.16 3.02 3.90
N ALA A 101 -19.69 4.02 3.14
CA ALA A 101 -20.56 4.84 2.31
C ALA A 101 -21.25 3.97 1.24
N LEU A 102 -20.52 3.01 0.66
CA LEU A 102 -21.08 2.06 -0.29
C LEU A 102 -22.12 1.14 0.39
N ALA A 103 -21.83 0.61 1.57
CA ALA A 103 -22.76 -0.25 2.31
C ALA A 103 -24.09 0.48 2.62
N LEU A 104 -24.03 1.72 3.10
CA LEU A 104 -25.22 2.55 3.35
C LEU A 104 -25.99 2.85 2.05
N ALA A 105 -25.28 3.13 0.96
CA ALA A 105 -25.90 3.34 -0.35
C ALA A 105 -26.63 2.08 -0.85
N GLN A 106 -26.04 0.89 -0.64
CA GLN A 106 -26.69 -0.38 -0.98
C GLN A 106 -27.88 -0.69 -0.07
N ALA A 107 -27.88 -0.20 1.17
CA ALA A 107 -29.02 -0.31 2.08
C ALA A 107 -30.19 0.63 1.72
N ALA A 108 -30.02 1.63 0.85
CA ALA A 108 -31.11 2.50 0.37
C ALA A 108 -31.99 1.81 -0.70
N ASP A 109 -33.21 2.30 -0.93
CA ASP A 109 -34.11 1.76 -1.96
C ASP A 109 -33.73 2.32 -3.33
N LEU A 110 -33.44 3.62 -3.36
CA LEU A 110 -33.02 4.38 -4.53
C LEU A 110 -31.72 5.13 -4.25
N ARG A 111 -30.90 5.33 -5.29
CA ARG A 111 -29.64 6.07 -5.27
C ARG A 111 -29.56 7.01 -6.46
N LEU A 112 -29.37 8.28 -6.16
CA LEU A 112 -29.03 9.32 -7.13
C LEU A 112 -27.59 9.77 -6.87
N ALA A 113 -26.76 9.81 -7.89
CA ALA A 113 -25.38 10.29 -7.75
C ALA A 113 -25.17 11.63 -8.45
N LEU A 114 -24.36 12.51 -7.86
CA LEU A 114 -23.82 13.65 -8.58
C LEU A 114 -22.86 13.18 -9.68
N ASP A 115 -22.79 13.93 -10.78
CA ASP A 115 -21.91 13.64 -11.92
C ASP A 115 -20.43 13.43 -11.56
N GLY A 116 -19.92 14.12 -10.55
CA GLY A 116 -18.56 13.94 -10.03
C GLY A 116 -18.36 12.79 -9.04
N ALA A 117 -19.39 11.98 -8.78
CA ALA A 117 -19.27 10.86 -7.83
C ALA A 117 -18.44 9.70 -8.42
N VAL A 118 -17.65 9.06 -7.58
CA VAL A 118 -16.80 7.90 -7.94
C VAL A 118 -17.05 6.77 -6.95
N PHE A 119 -17.12 5.54 -7.44
CA PHE A 119 -17.45 4.35 -6.66
C PHE A 119 -16.31 3.34 -6.72
N ASP A 120 -15.89 2.81 -5.59
CA ASP A 120 -14.97 1.67 -5.56
C ASP A 120 -15.05 0.83 -4.29
N ILE A 121 -14.36 -0.30 -4.32
CA ILE A 121 -14.34 -1.30 -3.26
C ILE A 121 -12.88 -1.53 -2.83
N PRO A 122 -12.34 -0.68 -1.94
CA PRO A 122 -10.94 -0.78 -1.51
C PRO A 122 -10.62 -2.04 -0.70
N GLU A 123 -11.61 -2.65 -0.03
CA GLU A 123 -11.48 -3.75 0.93
C GLU A 123 -10.63 -4.91 0.43
N TYR A 124 -10.79 -5.30 -0.85
CA TYR A 124 -10.07 -6.43 -1.42
C TYR A 124 -8.57 -6.24 -1.37
N SER A 125 -8.09 -5.03 -1.64
CA SER A 125 -6.66 -4.69 -1.58
C SER A 125 -6.10 -4.65 -0.15
N HIS A 126 -6.97 -4.73 0.85
CA HIS A 126 -6.65 -4.84 2.27
C HIS A 126 -6.78 -6.27 2.80
N GLY A 127 -7.05 -7.25 1.93
CA GLY A 127 -7.28 -8.63 2.35
C GLY A 127 -8.68 -8.88 2.91
N LEU A 128 -9.65 -8.02 2.58
CA LEU A 128 -10.99 -8.03 3.16
C LEU A 128 -12.08 -8.10 2.07
N ILE A 129 -13.31 -8.33 2.51
CA ILE A 129 -14.52 -8.08 1.72
C ILE A 129 -15.31 -6.92 2.34
N PRO A 130 -16.22 -6.27 1.60
CA PRO A 130 -17.13 -5.29 2.19
C PRO A 130 -17.97 -5.92 3.30
N SER A 131 -18.18 -5.15 4.37
CA SER A 131 -18.99 -5.57 5.52
C SER A 131 -20.16 -4.59 5.77
N GLY A 132 -20.90 -4.74 6.86
CA GLY A 132 -22.11 -3.96 7.16
C GLY A 132 -23.32 -4.36 6.31
N GLY A 133 -23.27 -5.54 5.70
CA GLY A 133 -24.14 -6.04 4.66
C GLY A 133 -23.93 -5.41 3.30
N GLY A 134 -22.78 -4.75 3.09
CA GLY A 134 -22.42 -4.13 1.82
C GLY A 134 -22.21 -5.16 0.72
N TRP A 135 -21.53 -6.27 1.01
CA TRP A 135 -21.24 -7.31 0.02
C TRP A 135 -22.49 -8.10 -0.36
N VAL A 136 -23.24 -8.58 0.64
CA VAL A 136 -24.49 -9.32 0.43
C VAL A 136 -25.49 -8.52 -0.40
N ARG A 137 -25.73 -7.24 -0.05
CA ARG A 137 -26.67 -6.38 -0.79
C ARG A 137 -26.16 -6.03 -2.18
N LEU A 138 -24.86 -5.83 -2.35
CA LEU A 138 -24.26 -5.57 -3.66
C LEU A 138 -24.45 -6.76 -4.60
N VAL A 139 -24.18 -7.98 -4.13
CA VAL A 139 -24.32 -9.21 -4.93
C VAL A 139 -25.79 -9.47 -5.29
N ARG A 140 -26.72 -9.31 -4.34
CA ARG A 140 -28.18 -9.46 -4.60
C ARG A 140 -28.71 -8.45 -5.60
N ARG A 141 -28.04 -7.30 -5.75
CA ARG A 141 -28.36 -6.30 -6.76
C ARG A 141 -27.70 -6.58 -8.11
N LEU A 142 -26.39 -6.72 -8.15
CA LEU A 142 -25.61 -6.72 -9.40
C LEU A 142 -25.46 -8.10 -10.03
N GLY A 143 -25.66 -9.16 -9.25
CA GLY A 143 -25.22 -10.49 -9.58
C GLY A 143 -23.72 -10.70 -9.27
N PRO A 144 -23.30 -11.95 -9.06
CA PRO A 144 -21.94 -12.28 -8.67
C PRO A 144 -20.90 -11.92 -9.73
N ALA A 145 -21.20 -12.00 -11.03
CA ALA A 145 -20.22 -11.68 -12.07
C ALA A 145 -19.73 -10.22 -11.97
N ARG A 146 -20.66 -9.26 -11.89
CA ARG A 146 -20.34 -7.83 -11.79
C ARG A 146 -19.76 -7.47 -10.42
N ALA A 147 -20.31 -8.03 -9.34
CA ALA A 147 -19.82 -7.76 -8.00
C ALA A 147 -18.35 -8.22 -7.82
N MET A 148 -18.01 -9.40 -8.32
CA MET A 148 -16.64 -9.93 -8.27
C MET A 148 -15.67 -9.14 -9.16
N ASP A 149 -16.09 -8.69 -10.36
CA ASP A 149 -15.24 -7.81 -11.19
C ASP A 149 -14.96 -6.47 -10.49
N LEU A 150 -15.96 -5.86 -9.84
CA LEU A 150 -15.78 -4.63 -9.06
C LEU A 150 -14.85 -4.84 -7.86
N LEU A 151 -15.03 -5.95 -7.14
CA LEU A 151 -14.20 -6.28 -5.97
C LEU A 151 -12.74 -6.52 -6.37
N THR A 152 -12.51 -7.39 -7.36
CA THR A 152 -11.18 -7.93 -7.66
C THR A 152 -10.37 -7.03 -8.60
N SER A 153 -11.02 -6.24 -9.46
CA SER A 153 -10.29 -5.36 -10.38
C SER A 153 -9.71 -4.12 -9.69
N GLY A 154 -10.27 -3.72 -8.54
CA GLY A 154 -9.90 -2.50 -7.81
C GLY A 154 -10.13 -1.20 -8.61
N ARG A 155 -10.84 -1.27 -9.74
CA ARG A 155 -11.13 -0.12 -10.60
C ARG A 155 -12.35 0.61 -10.08
N GLY A 156 -12.22 1.92 -9.92
CA GLY A 156 -13.37 2.77 -9.63
C GLY A 156 -14.25 3.00 -10.87
N LEU A 157 -15.55 3.18 -10.62
CA LEU A 157 -16.52 3.63 -11.60
C LEU A 157 -16.85 5.10 -11.37
N ASP A 158 -16.92 5.88 -12.44
CA ASP A 158 -17.57 7.19 -12.38
C ASP A 158 -19.11 7.04 -12.27
N ALA A 159 -19.82 8.15 -12.10
CA ALA A 159 -21.27 8.15 -11.91
C ALA A 159 -22.01 7.47 -13.08
N GLN A 160 -21.59 7.72 -14.32
CA GLN A 160 -22.20 7.13 -15.51
C GLN A 160 -21.94 5.63 -15.59
N GLY A 161 -20.70 5.19 -15.37
CA GLY A 161 -20.32 3.78 -15.30
C GLY A 161 -21.07 3.06 -14.18
N ALA A 162 -21.24 3.69 -13.02
CA ALA A 162 -22.01 3.15 -11.90
C ALA A 162 -23.49 2.98 -12.27
N GLN A 163 -24.09 3.91 -13.02
CA GLN A 163 -25.46 3.77 -13.51
C GLN A 163 -25.60 2.60 -14.50
N VAL A 164 -24.68 2.50 -15.48
CA VAL A 164 -24.67 1.40 -16.46
C VAL A 164 -24.47 0.04 -15.78
N ALA A 165 -23.63 -0.01 -14.75
CA ALA A 165 -23.39 -1.21 -13.96
C ALA A 165 -24.63 -1.62 -13.13
N GLY A 166 -25.55 -0.69 -12.86
CA GLY A 166 -26.71 -0.89 -11.98
C GLY A 166 -26.42 -0.65 -10.49
N LEU A 167 -25.31 0.04 -10.19
CA LEU A 167 -24.93 0.39 -8.82
C LEU A 167 -25.77 1.54 -8.26
N ILE A 168 -26.23 2.43 -9.14
CA ILE A 168 -27.12 3.56 -8.87
C ILE A 168 -28.25 3.63 -9.90
N ASP A 169 -29.31 4.36 -9.58
CA ASP A 169 -30.52 4.43 -10.41
C ASP A 169 -30.48 5.61 -11.39
N ALA A 170 -29.88 6.74 -11.00
CA ALA A 170 -29.71 7.89 -11.88
C ALA A 170 -28.54 8.81 -11.49
N VAL A 171 -27.99 9.51 -12.49
CA VAL A 171 -27.03 10.61 -12.31
C VAL A 171 -27.77 11.95 -12.37
N THR A 172 -27.36 12.90 -11.53
CA THR A 172 -27.92 14.26 -11.46
C THR A 172 -26.80 15.30 -11.32
N SER A 173 -27.14 16.57 -11.55
CA SER A 173 -26.23 17.69 -11.36
C SER A 173 -26.57 18.45 -10.08
N GLN A 174 -25.62 19.21 -9.55
CA GLN A 174 -25.84 20.03 -8.35
C GLN A 174 -27.02 21.01 -8.50
N GLN A 175 -27.28 21.49 -9.71
CA GLN A 175 -28.37 22.42 -10.02
C GLN A 175 -29.74 21.75 -9.99
N ALA A 176 -29.83 20.50 -10.46
CA ALA A 176 -31.08 19.74 -10.54
C ALA A 176 -31.37 18.90 -9.28
N LEU A 177 -30.38 18.75 -8.40
CA LEU A 177 -30.44 17.82 -7.27
C LEU A 177 -31.67 18.01 -6.39
N ALA A 178 -31.97 19.25 -5.98
CA ALA A 178 -33.05 19.52 -5.03
C ALA A 178 -34.43 19.14 -5.61
N SER A 179 -34.71 19.52 -6.86
CA SER A 179 -35.97 19.19 -7.51
C SER A 179 -36.09 17.70 -7.82
N GLN A 180 -35.02 17.08 -8.33
CA GLN A 180 -35.01 15.67 -8.67
C GLN A 180 -35.14 14.77 -7.43
N ALA A 181 -34.48 15.10 -6.31
CA ALA A 181 -34.59 14.34 -5.08
C ALA A 181 -36.02 14.30 -4.53
N VAL A 182 -36.72 15.45 -4.55
CA VAL A 182 -38.13 15.51 -4.12
C VAL A 182 -39.00 14.68 -5.05
N ILE A 183 -38.83 14.82 -6.37
CA ILE A 183 -39.61 14.07 -7.36
C ILE A 183 -39.44 12.56 -7.18
N GLU A 184 -38.20 12.07 -7.10
CA GLU A 184 -37.93 10.63 -6.95
C GLU A 184 -38.39 10.09 -5.60
N ALA A 185 -38.24 10.86 -4.52
CA ALA A 185 -38.73 10.47 -3.20
C ALA A 185 -40.26 10.33 -3.17
N VAL A 186 -40.99 11.27 -3.79
CA VAL A 186 -42.46 11.22 -3.88
C VAL A 186 -42.93 10.06 -4.76
N LYS A 187 -42.31 9.87 -5.94
CA LYS A 187 -42.60 8.73 -6.81
C LYS A 187 -42.39 7.40 -6.09
N ALA A 188 -41.28 7.27 -5.35
CA ALA A 188 -41.00 6.08 -4.56
C ALA A 188 -42.08 5.82 -3.50
N ALA A 189 -42.56 6.87 -2.84
CA ALA A 189 -43.62 6.73 -1.83
C ALA A 189 -44.95 6.23 -2.41
N GLU A 190 -45.24 6.56 -3.67
CA GLU A 190 -46.48 6.20 -4.37
C GLU A 190 -46.42 4.84 -5.08
N ALA A 191 -45.23 4.35 -5.42
CA ALA A 191 -45.03 3.07 -6.10
C ALA A 191 -45.42 1.86 -5.22
N ASP A 192 -45.63 0.68 -5.80
CA ASP A 192 -45.79 -0.57 -5.03
C ASP A 192 -44.47 -0.90 -4.32
N PRO A 193 -44.43 -1.15 -2.99
CA PRO A 193 -43.23 -1.57 -2.25
C PRO A 193 -42.37 -2.63 -2.96
N ALA A 194 -42.99 -3.61 -3.62
CA ALA A 194 -42.28 -4.67 -4.35
C ALA A 194 -41.61 -4.19 -5.64
N LEU A 195 -42.04 -3.06 -6.21
CA LEU A 195 -41.54 -2.47 -7.45
C LEU A 195 -40.59 -1.28 -7.22
N ARG A 196 -40.46 -0.78 -5.99
CA ARG A 196 -39.64 0.42 -5.68
C ARG A 196 -38.14 0.15 -5.69
N SER A 197 -37.75 -1.07 -5.35
CA SER A 197 -36.39 -1.40 -4.91
C SER A 197 -35.77 -2.46 -5.81
N LEU A 198 -34.64 -2.13 -6.45
CA LEU A 198 -33.84 -3.08 -7.23
C LEU A 198 -32.81 -3.84 -6.37
N ARG A 199 -32.94 -3.79 -5.03
CA ARG A 199 -31.99 -4.39 -4.07
C ARG A 199 -31.73 -5.88 -4.33
N ASP A 200 -32.75 -6.62 -4.75
CA ASP A 200 -32.70 -8.09 -4.90
C ASP A 200 -32.92 -8.56 -6.35
N GLN A 201 -32.72 -7.68 -7.34
CA GLN A 201 -33.07 -7.98 -8.73
C GLN A 201 -32.33 -9.20 -9.30
N ALA A 202 -31.11 -9.50 -8.84
CA ALA A 202 -30.32 -10.62 -9.33
C ALA A 202 -30.90 -11.98 -8.88
N LEU A 203 -31.70 -12.00 -7.82
CA LEU A 203 -32.35 -13.22 -7.33
C LEU A 203 -33.50 -13.68 -8.24
N ASN A 204 -33.94 -12.84 -9.17
CA ASN A 204 -34.98 -13.18 -10.14
C ASN A 204 -34.50 -14.20 -11.20
N ASP A 205 -33.19 -14.40 -11.35
CA ASP A 205 -32.60 -15.45 -12.18
C ASP A 205 -31.60 -16.32 -11.39
N PRO A 206 -32.10 -17.24 -10.54
CA PRO A 206 -31.29 -18.15 -9.74
C PRO A 206 -30.27 -18.95 -10.55
N LYS A 207 -30.63 -19.31 -11.80
CA LYS A 207 -29.82 -20.17 -12.64
C LYS A 207 -28.58 -19.41 -13.11
N THR A 208 -28.77 -18.24 -13.70
CA THR A 208 -27.64 -17.40 -14.12
C THR A 208 -26.76 -17.00 -12.94
N PHE A 209 -27.35 -16.67 -11.79
CA PHE A 209 -26.61 -16.37 -10.57
C PHE A 209 -25.63 -17.51 -10.19
N MET A 210 -26.11 -18.75 -10.15
CA MET A 210 -25.27 -19.90 -9.80
C MET A 210 -24.26 -20.27 -10.89
N GLU A 211 -24.60 -20.09 -12.17
CA GLU A 211 -23.69 -20.30 -13.30
C GLU A 211 -22.51 -19.31 -13.26
N GLU A 212 -22.76 -18.05 -12.94
CA GLU A 212 -21.73 -17.01 -12.78
C GLU A 212 -20.77 -17.32 -11.62
N LEU A 213 -21.28 -17.77 -10.46
CA LEU A 213 -20.44 -18.23 -9.35
C LEU A 213 -19.56 -19.41 -9.75
N ALA A 214 -20.14 -20.40 -10.44
CA ALA A 214 -19.38 -21.56 -10.92
C ALA A 214 -18.30 -21.15 -11.92
N GLN A 215 -18.54 -20.13 -12.74
CA GLN A 215 -17.55 -19.61 -13.68
C GLN A 215 -16.35 -18.98 -12.96
N TRP A 216 -16.58 -18.16 -11.93
CA TRP A 216 -15.50 -17.59 -11.12
C TRP A 216 -14.69 -18.65 -10.37
N ARG A 217 -15.32 -19.74 -9.94
CA ARG A 217 -14.61 -20.86 -9.29
C ARG A 217 -13.77 -21.69 -10.26
N LYS A 218 -14.07 -21.67 -11.57
CA LYS A 218 -13.29 -22.39 -12.59
C LYS A 218 -11.97 -21.70 -12.93
N ASP A 219 -11.93 -20.37 -12.86
CA ASP A 219 -10.75 -19.56 -13.11
C ASP A 219 -10.45 -18.70 -11.87
N PRO A 220 -9.95 -19.32 -10.78
CA PRO A 220 -9.81 -18.63 -9.51
C PRO A 220 -8.72 -17.57 -9.59
N VAL A 221 -8.96 -16.47 -8.87
CA VAL A 221 -7.94 -15.42 -8.68
C VAL A 221 -6.69 -16.05 -8.09
N SER A 222 -5.53 -15.72 -8.64
CA SER A 222 -4.23 -16.20 -8.17
C SER A 222 -3.54 -15.18 -7.27
N GLY A 223 -2.56 -15.66 -6.50
CA GLY A 223 -1.72 -14.83 -5.64
C GLY A 223 -2.28 -14.64 -4.22
N PRO A 224 -1.71 -13.70 -3.44
CA PRO A 224 -1.97 -13.61 -2.00
C PRO A 224 -3.41 -13.32 -1.60
N LEU A 225 -4.19 -12.70 -2.48
CA LEU A 225 -5.60 -12.35 -2.23
C LEU A 225 -6.59 -13.46 -2.64
N ALA A 226 -6.10 -14.58 -3.22
CA ALA A 226 -6.95 -15.70 -3.65
C ALA A 226 -7.90 -16.22 -2.54
N PRO A 227 -7.46 -16.39 -1.28
CA PRO A 227 -8.36 -16.82 -0.20
C PRO A 227 -9.49 -15.82 0.07
N VAL A 228 -9.24 -14.53 -0.11
CA VAL A 228 -10.25 -13.47 0.08
C VAL A 228 -11.33 -13.56 -1.00
N ALA A 229 -10.94 -13.80 -2.25
CA ALA A 229 -11.89 -13.99 -3.36
C ALA A 229 -12.74 -15.26 -3.16
N GLU A 230 -12.14 -16.34 -2.66
CA GLU A 230 -12.88 -17.57 -2.31
C GLU A 230 -13.94 -17.31 -1.22
N GLN A 231 -13.57 -16.57 -0.18
CA GLN A 231 -14.52 -16.16 0.86
C GLN A 231 -15.61 -15.25 0.32
N ALA A 232 -15.28 -14.30 -0.57
CA ALA A 232 -16.26 -13.44 -1.22
C ALA A 232 -17.30 -14.25 -2.03
N LEU A 233 -16.85 -15.27 -2.75
CA LEU A 233 -17.73 -16.19 -3.50
C LEU A 233 -18.61 -17.03 -2.56
N THR A 234 -18.07 -17.47 -1.42
CA THR A 234 -18.83 -18.20 -0.39
C THR A 234 -19.97 -17.33 0.18
N VAL A 235 -19.68 -16.07 0.52
CA VAL A 235 -20.72 -15.14 1.00
C VAL A 235 -21.72 -14.80 -0.11
N ALA A 236 -21.27 -14.67 -1.36
CA ALA A 236 -22.14 -14.42 -2.51
C ALA A 236 -23.10 -15.59 -2.77
N GLU A 237 -22.65 -16.84 -2.65
CA GLU A 237 -23.50 -18.03 -2.68
C GLU A 237 -24.50 -18.03 -1.52
N GLY A 238 -24.06 -17.68 -0.31
CA GLY A 238 -24.93 -17.49 0.84
C GLY A 238 -26.01 -16.43 0.61
N ALA A 239 -25.70 -15.34 -0.07
CA ALA A 239 -26.64 -14.26 -0.39
C ALA A 239 -27.83 -14.73 -1.26
N MET A 240 -27.63 -15.80 -2.05
CA MET A 240 -28.62 -16.45 -2.90
C MET A 240 -29.38 -17.57 -2.17
N LEU A 241 -28.67 -18.39 -1.39
CA LEU A 241 -29.23 -19.61 -0.79
C LEU A 241 -29.85 -19.41 0.59
N LEU A 242 -29.47 -18.36 1.31
CA LEU A 242 -29.87 -18.12 2.69
C LEU A 242 -30.91 -16.98 2.79
N PRO A 243 -31.77 -17.01 3.83
CA PRO A 243 -32.52 -15.82 4.25
C PRO A 243 -31.55 -14.64 4.50
N ILE A 244 -31.98 -13.42 4.18
CA ILE A 244 -31.09 -12.24 4.22
C ILE A 244 -30.38 -12.07 5.57
N ALA A 245 -31.06 -12.27 6.70
CA ALA A 245 -30.45 -12.19 8.03
C ALA A 245 -29.28 -13.16 8.20
N ALA A 246 -29.43 -14.42 7.76
CA ALA A 246 -28.39 -15.43 7.85
C ALA A 246 -27.23 -15.16 6.85
N ALA A 247 -27.52 -14.61 5.67
CA ALA A 247 -26.47 -14.18 4.74
C ALA A 247 -25.64 -13.01 5.31
N LEU A 248 -26.28 -12.06 5.99
CA LEU A 248 -25.61 -10.96 6.68
C LEU A 248 -24.76 -11.45 7.87
N ASP A 249 -25.22 -12.47 8.59
CA ASP A 249 -24.44 -13.13 9.65
C ASP A 249 -23.20 -13.83 9.08
N LEU A 250 -23.35 -14.54 7.95
CA LEU A 250 -22.22 -15.16 7.25
C LEU A 250 -21.19 -14.11 6.83
N GLU A 251 -21.62 -13.00 6.22
CA GLU A 251 -20.73 -11.90 5.85
C GLU A 251 -19.96 -11.34 7.05
N ALA A 252 -20.65 -11.10 8.17
CA ALA A 252 -20.03 -10.55 9.37
C ALA A 252 -18.96 -11.48 9.96
N VAL A 253 -19.24 -12.79 10.03
CA VAL A 253 -18.27 -13.79 10.49
C VAL A 253 -17.09 -13.89 9.54
N THR A 254 -17.35 -13.99 8.23
CA THR A 254 -16.29 -14.01 7.21
C THR A 254 -15.40 -12.77 7.28
N TYR A 255 -15.99 -11.59 7.48
CA TYR A 255 -15.23 -10.36 7.66
C TYR A 255 -14.33 -10.42 8.90
N ALA A 256 -14.85 -10.87 10.05
CA ALA A 256 -14.07 -10.99 11.29
C ALA A 256 -12.89 -11.98 11.15
N ASP A 257 -13.11 -13.11 10.47
CA ASP A 257 -12.07 -14.09 10.18
C ASP A 257 -10.98 -13.49 9.27
N LEU A 258 -11.38 -12.77 8.20
CA LEU A 258 -10.44 -12.10 7.31
C LEU A 258 -9.68 -10.97 8.00
N ALA A 259 -10.36 -10.15 8.82
CA ALA A 259 -9.76 -9.02 9.54
C ALA A 259 -8.73 -9.46 10.59
N SER A 260 -8.89 -10.65 11.17
CA SER A 260 -7.92 -11.24 12.10
C SER A 260 -6.84 -12.07 11.42
N ALA A 261 -6.97 -12.36 10.13
CA ALA A 261 -5.98 -13.11 9.38
C ALA A 261 -4.66 -12.33 9.23
N GLU A 262 -3.55 -13.06 9.16
CA GLU A 262 -2.20 -12.49 9.00
C GLU A 262 -2.11 -11.53 7.80
N LEU A 263 -2.74 -11.90 6.68
CA LEU A 263 -2.76 -11.12 5.45
C LEU A 263 -3.35 -9.71 5.64
N ALA A 264 -4.53 -9.61 6.25
CA ALA A 264 -5.19 -8.31 6.45
C ALA A 264 -4.41 -7.46 7.46
N CYS A 265 -3.97 -8.06 8.57
CA CYS A 265 -3.13 -7.40 9.58
C CYS A 265 -1.83 -6.84 8.96
N ALA A 266 -1.17 -7.63 8.10
CA ALA A 266 0.06 -7.23 7.42
C ALA A 266 -0.14 -6.07 6.44
N LEU A 267 -1.20 -6.12 5.63
CA LEU A 267 -1.52 -5.07 4.66
C LEU A 267 -1.93 -3.77 5.36
N ASP A 268 -2.72 -3.87 6.44
CA ASP A 268 -3.12 -2.74 7.25
C ASP A 268 -1.91 -2.09 7.95
N HIS A 269 -1.02 -2.90 8.54
CA HIS A 269 0.24 -2.43 9.13
C HIS A 269 1.07 -1.60 8.15
N LEU A 270 1.32 -2.12 6.95
CA LEU A 270 2.09 -1.40 5.92
C LEU A 270 1.45 -0.08 5.52
N ARG A 271 0.13 -0.07 5.39
CA ARG A 271 -0.60 1.14 4.98
C ARG A 271 -0.62 2.19 6.10
N LYS A 272 -0.87 1.78 7.36
CA LYS A 272 -0.75 2.66 8.53
C LYS A 272 0.66 3.23 8.65
N SER A 273 1.68 2.40 8.45
CA SER A 273 3.09 2.85 8.43
C SER A 273 3.33 3.89 7.34
N GLY A 274 2.76 3.71 6.14
CA GLY A 274 2.90 4.67 5.04
C GLY A 274 2.20 6.01 5.30
N VAL A 275 1.02 5.98 5.93
CA VAL A 275 0.31 7.18 6.38
C VAL A 275 1.13 7.91 7.44
N GLN A 276 1.59 7.19 8.47
CA GLN A 276 2.44 7.75 9.51
C GLN A 276 3.69 8.37 8.88
N ALA A 277 4.31 7.72 7.90
CA ALA A 277 5.47 8.28 7.20
C ALA A 277 5.19 9.60 6.50
N ALA A 278 4.05 9.70 5.82
CA ALA A 278 3.60 10.96 5.23
C ALA A 278 3.31 12.03 6.30
N ASP A 279 2.67 11.66 7.41
CA ASP A 279 2.30 12.61 8.47
C ASP A 279 3.52 13.15 9.22
N ALA A 280 4.51 12.31 9.54
CA ALA A 280 5.77 12.76 10.15
C ALA A 280 6.48 13.81 9.27
N VAL A 281 6.48 13.60 7.96
CA VAL A 281 7.02 14.60 7.02
C VAL A 281 6.18 15.88 7.05
N ARG A 282 4.85 15.80 7.06
CA ARG A 282 3.97 16.99 7.13
C ARG A 282 4.15 17.79 8.42
N ASP A 283 4.30 17.11 9.55
CA ASP A 283 4.47 17.73 10.85
C ASP A 283 5.80 18.49 10.96
N ASP A 284 6.85 17.99 10.30
CA ASP A 284 8.15 18.65 10.20
C ASP A 284 8.14 19.87 9.24
N ILE A 285 7.14 19.99 8.36
CA ILE A 285 7.10 21.00 7.31
C ILE A 285 6.24 22.22 7.68
N SER A 286 6.81 23.42 7.57
CA SER A 286 6.01 24.65 7.60
C SER A 286 5.11 24.78 6.36
N ALA A 287 3.86 25.25 6.53
CA ALA A 287 2.90 25.45 5.43
C ALA A 287 3.41 26.32 4.25
N LYS A 288 4.50 27.10 4.44
CA LYS A 288 5.14 27.92 3.39
C LYS A 288 6.01 27.12 2.41
N THR A 289 6.28 25.85 2.67
CA THR A 289 7.25 25.04 1.91
C THR A 289 6.65 24.44 0.63
N ILE A 290 5.33 24.29 0.52
CA ILE A 290 4.62 23.48 -0.51
C ILE A 290 3.95 24.33 -1.61
N GLY A 291 4.46 25.53 -1.90
CA GLY A 291 4.01 26.30 -3.07
C GLY A 291 4.59 25.76 -4.38
N PRO A 292 4.08 26.16 -5.57
CA PRO A 292 4.76 25.94 -6.84
C PRO A 292 6.23 26.41 -6.79
N ARG A 293 7.15 25.60 -7.30
CA ARG A 293 8.62 25.80 -7.26
C ARG A 293 9.22 25.53 -8.63
N GLN A 294 10.43 26.02 -8.87
CA GLN A 294 11.25 25.62 -10.00
C GLN A 294 12.20 24.50 -9.57
N ILE A 295 11.97 23.28 -10.05
CA ILE A 295 12.76 22.09 -9.69
C ILE A 295 13.64 21.71 -10.88
N ALA A 296 14.93 21.52 -10.63
CA ALA A 296 15.85 20.93 -11.58
C ALA A 296 15.88 19.41 -11.40
N LEU A 297 15.67 18.66 -12.50
CA LEU A 297 15.79 17.20 -12.51
C LEU A 297 16.95 16.80 -13.42
N TRP A 298 17.98 16.18 -12.85
CA TRP A 298 19.10 15.62 -13.61
C TRP A 298 18.98 14.11 -13.70
N ASN A 299 18.93 13.53 -14.90
CA ASN A 299 18.71 12.10 -15.14
C ASN A 299 17.48 11.54 -14.38
N GLY A 300 16.45 12.36 -14.15
CA GLY A 300 15.25 11.97 -13.42
C GLY A 300 14.37 10.97 -14.17
N SER A 301 13.43 10.33 -13.48
CA SER A 301 12.47 9.41 -14.10
C SER A 301 11.24 10.11 -14.66
N GLU A 302 10.65 9.52 -15.72
CA GLU A 302 9.39 9.98 -16.31
C GLU A 302 8.24 10.03 -15.29
N GLN A 303 8.15 9.06 -14.37
CA GLN A 303 7.15 9.08 -13.30
C GLN A 303 7.36 10.23 -12.32
N LEU A 304 8.59 10.53 -11.93
CA LEU A 304 8.85 11.63 -10.99
C LEU A 304 8.50 12.97 -11.64
N ALA A 305 8.95 13.19 -12.89
CA ALA A 305 8.63 14.40 -13.63
C ALA A 305 7.11 14.60 -13.79
N PHE A 306 6.39 13.56 -14.23
CA PHE A 306 4.93 13.63 -14.38
C PHE A 306 4.21 14.02 -13.07
N ARG A 307 4.65 13.46 -11.94
CA ARG A 307 4.02 13.72 -10.64
C ARG A 307 4.33 15.10 -10.10
N LEU A 308 5.57 15.58 -10.26
CA LEU A 308 5.93 16.94 -9.85
C LEU A 308 5.22 18.01 -10.70
N LEU A 309 5.03 17.75 -12.01
CA LEU A 309 4.19 18.60 -12.86
C LEU A 309 2.74 18.60 -12.38
N SER A 310 2.18 17.41 -12.09
CA SER A 310 0.82 17.26 -11.57
C SER A 310 0.61 17.96 -10.21
N ALA A 311 1.67 18.06 -9.39
CA ALA A 311 1.68 18.82 -8.14
C ALA A 311 1.82 20.34 -8.35
N GLY A 312 1.93 20.81 -9.60
CA GLY A 312 1.96 22.24 -9.97
C GLY A 312 3.37 22.85 -10.04
N HIS A 313 4.44 22.07 -9.91
CA HIS A 313 5.80 22.59 -10.02
C HIS A 313 6.18 22.91 -11.48
N ARG A 314 7.17 23.79 -11.65
CA ARG A 314 7.90 24.00 -12.90
C ARG A 314 9.12 23.11 -12.90
N LEU A 315 9.37 22.41 -13.99
CA LEU A 315 10.50 21.49 -14.12
C LEU A 315 11.48 21.99 -15.15
N ARG A 316 12.77 21.88 -14.82
CA ARG A 316 13.85 21.92 -15.81
C ARG A 316 14.57 20.59 -15.78
N ILE A 317 14.48 19.84 -16.86
CA ILE A 317 15.11 18.52 -16.98
C ILE A 317 16.44 18.64 -17.75
N GLY A 318 17.43 17.85 -17.34
CA GLY A 318 18.73 17.75 -18.01
C GLY A 318 19.32 16.35 -17.88
N SER A 319 20.26 16.05 -18.76
CA SER A 319 21.05 14.81 -18.74
C SER A 319 22.43 15.05 -19.33
N GLY A 320 23.39 14.19 -18.96
CA GLY A 320 24.71 14.13 -19.60
C GLY A 320 24.65 13.55 -21.02
N ASP A 321 23.56 12.86 -21.37
CA ASP A 321 23.33 12.27 -22.69
C ASP A 321 22.05 12.85 -23.34
N PRO A 322 22.17 13.55 -24.49
CA PRO A 322 21.02 14.04 -25.24
C PRO A 322 19.98 12.96 -25.59
N GLY A 323 20.41 11.71 -25.82
CA GLY A 323 19.51 10.60 -26.13
C GLY A 323 18.64 10.18 -24.93
N GLN A 324 19.20 10.24 -23.72
CA GLN A 324 18.43 10.01 -22.49
C GLN A 324 17.39 11.11 -22.27
N LEU A 325 17.75 12.37 -22.54
CA LEU A 325 16.84 13.51 -22.43
C LEU A 325 15.65 13.40 -23.39
N GLU A 326 15.90 13.05 -24.65
CA GLU A 326 14.83 12.80 -25.64
C GLU A 326 13.93 11.64 -25.20
N THR A 327 14.52 10.55 -24.71
CA THR A 327 13.78 9.39 -24.18
C THR A 327 12.89 9.77 -23.00
N LEU A 328 13.39 10.58 -22.06
CA LEU A 328 12.65 11.06 -20.91
C LEU A 328 11.45 11.93 -21.32
N LEU A 329 11.66 12.90 -22.23
CA LEU A 329 10.59 13.75 -22.75
C LEU A 329 9.50 12.95 -23.47
N GLY A 330 9.90 12.01 -24.33
CA GLY A 330 8.98 11.11 -25.02
C GLY A 330 8.19 10.22 -24.07
N GLY A 331 8.83 9.75 -22.99
CA GLY A 331 8.19 8.99 -21.93
C GLY A 331 7.13 9.77 -21.17
N ILE A 332 7.44 11.02 -20.77
CA ILE A 332 6.49 11.93 -20.11
C ILE A 332 5.27 12.18 -21.02
N ALA A 333 5.50 12.49 -22.30
CA ALA A 333 4.42 12.72 -23.27
C ALA A 333 3.49 11.50 -23.38
N ARG A 334 4.06 10.32 -23.62
CA ARG A 334 3.31 9.06 -23.74
C ARG A 334 2.50 8.76 -22.49
N ARG A 335 3.08 8.96 -21.30
CA ARG A 335 2.41 8.72 -20.02
C ARG A 335 1.22 9.65 -19.81
N GLN A 336 1.36 10.92 -20.14
CA GLN A 336 0.27 11.89 -20.09
C GLN A 336 -0.82 11.58 -21.11
N GLU A 337 -0.48 11.16 -22.33
CA GLU A 337 -1.46 10.73 -23.33
C GLU A 337 -2.28 9.53 -22.86
N ILE A 338 -1.63 8.53 -22.26
CA ILE A 338 -2.32 7.39 -21.64
C ILE A 338 -3.24 7.86 -20.51
N ALA A 339 -2.80 8.82 -19.69
CA ALA A 339 -3.62 9.37 -18.61
C ALA A 339 -4.84 10.15 -19.16
N VAL A 340 -4.66 10.93 -20.24
CA VAL A 340 -5.75 11.65 -20.92
C VAL A 340 -6.75 10.68 -21.54
N HIS A 341 -6.27 9.67 -22.25
CA HIS A 341 -7.13 8.65 -22.85
C HIS A 341 -7.92 7.86 -21.80
N ALA A 342 -7.29 7.61 -20.63
CA ALA A 342 -7.94 6.99 -19.49
C ALA A 342 -8.82 7.95 -18.66
N GLY A 343 -8.99 9.21 -19.06
CA GLY A 343 -9.77 10.21 -18.33
C GLY A 343 -9.16 10.67 -16.99
N ARG A 344 -7.92 10.25 -16.69
CA ARG A 344 -7.20 10.58 -15.45
C ARG A 344 -6.48 11.93 -15.49
N LEU A 345 -6.36 12.53 -16.68
CA LEU A 345 -5.78 13.85 -16.90
C LEU A 345 -6.61 14.60 -17.95
N GLN A 346 -6.94 15.86 -17.70
CA GLN A 346 -7.63 16.68 -18.70
C GLN A 346 -6.62 17.18 -19.75
N ALA A 347 -7.02 17.24 -21.02
CA ALA A 347 -6.13 17.68 -22.11
C ALA A 347 -5.54 19.09 -21.85
N GLY A 348 -6.35 20.03 -21.34
CA GLY A 348 -5.86 21.36 -20.98
C GLY A 348 -4.89 21.36 -19.78
N ALA A 349 -5.03 20.42 -18.85
CA ALA A 349 -4.09 20.26 -17.73
C ALA A 349 -2.73 19.72 -18.22
N ARG A 350 -2.75 18.75 -19.15
CA ARG A 350 -1.54 18.30 -19.86
C ARG A 350 -0.84 19.46 -20.54
N ASP A 351 -1.57 20.29 -21.30
CA ASP A 351 -0.96 21.40 -22.04
C ASP A 351 -0.30 22.41 -21.06
N ALA A 352 -0.98 22.70 -19.95
CA ALA A 352 -0.42 23.54 -18.89
C ALA A 352 0.82 22.93 -18.20
N ASP A 353 0.93 21.60 -18.13
CA ASP A 353 2.15 20.93 -17.64
C ASP A 353 3.33 21.16 -18.59
N TRP A 354 3.11 21.10 -19.91
CA TRP A 354 4.15 21.37 -20.91
C TRP A 354 4.61 22.82 -20.91
N ASP A 355 3.72 23.78 -20.64
CA ASP A 355 4.10 25.19 -20.42
C ASP A 355 5.01 25.40 -19.20
N ARG A 356 5.09 24.41 -18.30
CA ARG A 356 5.92 24.41 -17.09
C ARG A 356 7.15 23.50 -17.19
N LEU A 357 7.40 22.87 -18.34
CA LEU A 357 8.50 21.93 -18.55
C LEU A 357 9.53 22.50 -19.54
N ASP A 358 10.74 22.74 -19.05
CA ASP A 358 11.89 23.15 -19.85
C ASP A 358 12.94 22.03 -19.90
N ALA A 359 13.71 21.98 -20.99
CA ALA A 359 14.88 21.11 -21.14
C ALA A 359 16.17 21.92 -21.21
N ALA A 360 17.26 21.40 -20.63
CA ALA A 360 18.60 21.99 -20.68
C ALA A 360 19.63 20.97 -21.17
N ALA A 361 20.63 21.47 -21.91
CA ALA A 361 21.65 20.64 -22.56
C ALA A 361 22.83 20.25 -21.65
N ASP A 362 22.97 20.91 -20.49
CA ASP A 362 24.07 20.67 -19.55
C ASP A 362 23.66 20.94 -18.10
N ALA A 363 24.54 20.59 -17.16
CA ALA A 363 24.32 20.75 -15.73
C ALA A 363 24.06 22.22 -15.35
N SER A 364 24.79 23.17 -15.95
CA SER A 364 24.67 24.61 -15.69
C SER A 364 23.29 25.15 -16.04
N GLY A 365 22.80 24.87 -17.25
CA GLY A 365 21.46 25.25 -17.69
C GLY A 365 20.38 24.60 -16.83
N THR A 366 20.59 23.33 -16.45
CA THR A 366 19.62 22.55 -15.67
C THR A 366 19.42 23.15 -14.28
N VAL A 367 20.50 23.42 -13.54
CA VAL A 367 20.40 23.91 -12.15
C VAL A 367 20.10 25.41 -12.04
N SER A 368 20.30 26.17 -13.12
CA SER A 368 20.18 27.63 -13.08
C SER A 368 18.78 28.11 -12.67
N GLY A 369 18.69 28.73 -11.51
CA GLY A 369 17.44 29.32 -11.00
C GLY A 369 16.46 28.32 -10.39
N ALA A 370 16.89 27.07 -10.18
CA ALA A 370 16.09 26.09 -9.46
C ALA A 370 16.11 26.36 -7.95
N ASP A 371 14.97 26.14 -7.30
CA ASP A 371 14.82 26.15 -5.84
C ASP A 371 15.37 24.87 -5.20
N LEU A 372 15.34 23.76 -5.93
CA LEU A 372 15.84 22.44 -5.54
C LEU A 372 16.36 21.70 -6.78
N VAL A 373 17.51 21.04 -6.65
CA VAL A 373 18.03 20.10 -7.65
C VAL A 373 17.82 18.68 -7.13
N ILE A 374 17.14 17.84 -7.91
CA ILE A 374 17.06 16.39 -7.67
C ILE A 374 17.81 15.70 -8.81
N ALA A 375 18.83 14.92 -8.47
CA ALA A 375 19.74 14.33 -9.46
C ALA A 375 19.90 12.82 -9.25
N ALA A 376 19.87 12.06 -10.33
CA ALA A 376 20.26 10.64 -10.36
C ALA A 376 21.51 10.44 -11.25
N PRO A 377 22.68 10.94 -10.82
CA PRO A 377 23.88 10.92 -11.64
C PRO A 377 24.44 9.50 -11.78
N GLU A 378 24.96 9.18 -12.96
CA GLU A 378 25.53 7.86 -13.26
C GLU A 378 27.04 7.80 -12.96
N THR A 379 27.70 8.96 -12.91
CA THR A 379 29.15 9.07 -12.70
C THR A 379 29.53 10.14 -11.69
N GLU A 380 30.71 10.00 -11.06
CA GLU A 380 31.28 11.04 -10.20
C GLU A 380 31.50 12.37 -10.95
N ASN A 381 31.78 12.32 -12.24
CA ASN A 381 31.95 13.52 -13.07
C ASN A 381 30.66 14.32 -13.17
N GLU A 382 29.51 13.66 -13.30
CA GLU A 382 28.20 14.34 -13.31
C GLU A 382 27.90 14.98 -11.96
N ILE A 383 28.17 14.27 -10.85
CA ILE A 383 28.04 14.81 -9.49
C ILE A 383 28.86 16.11 -9.37
N ASN A 384 30.14 16.07 -9.78
CA ASN A 384 31.03 17.22 -9.69
C ASN A 384 30.59 18.38 -10.61
N ALA A 385 30.03 18.08 -11.79
CA ALA A 385 29.48 19.09 -12.69
C ALA A 385 28.27 19.80 -12.06
N LEU A 386 27.35 19.06 -11.44
CA LEU A 386 26.20 19.62 -10.73
C LEU A 386 26.63 20.49 -9.53
N ARG A 387 27.59 20.01 -8.73
CA ARG A 387 28.17 20.76 -7.60
C ARG A 387 28.82 22.06 -8.03
N SER A 388 29.53 22.05 -9.16
CA SER A 388 30.20 23.24 -9.71
C SER A 388 29.22 24.23 -10.33
N ALA A 389 28.09 23.73 -10.84
CA ALA A 389 27.07 24.52 -11.51
C ALA A 389 26.08 25.18 -10.54
N ARG A 390 25.83 24.56 -9.38
CA ARG A 390 24.88 25.08 -8.39
C ARG A 390 25.38 26.36 -7.73
N ARG A 391 24.45 27.20 -7.29
CA ARG A 391 24.77 28.38 -6.47
C ARG A 391 25.09 27.94 -5.04
N ASP A 392 25.86 28.77 -4.32
CA ASP A 392 26.14 28.52 -2.91
C ASP A 392 24.83 28.45 -2.09
N GLY A 393 24.71 27.41 -1.26
CA GLY A 393 23.49 27.11 -0.49
C GLY A 393 22.27 26.68 -1.31
N GLN A 394 22.41 26.35 -2.60
CA GLN A 394 21.33 25.78 -3.39
C GLN A 394 21.14 24.29 -3.02
N PRO A 395 19.93 23.88 -2.58
CA PRO A 395 19.67 22.51 -2.17
C PRO A 395 19.92 21.51 -3.31
N LEU A 396 20.70 20.47 -3.00
CA LEU A 396 21.03 19.40 -3.93
C LEU A 396 20.71 18.05 -3.28
N ALA A 397 19.72 17.36 -3.85
CA ALA A 397 19.34 16.02 -3.49
C ALA A 397 19.84 15.03 -4.55
N ILE A 398 20.67 14.07 -4.14
CA ILE A 398 21.33 13.15 -5.06
C ILE A 398 20.95 11.70 -4.74
N GLU A 399 20.44 11.00 -5.75
CA GLU A 399 20.13 9.57 -5.72
C GLU A 399 21.41 8.74 -5.89
N THR A 400 22.27 8.73 -4.86
CA THR A 400 23.55 8.00 -4.86
C THR A 400 24.06 7.76 -3.45
N THR A 401 25.00 6.81 -3.30
CA THR A 401 25.73 6.58 -2.04
C THR A 401 26.87 7.59 -1.79
N LEU A 402 27.21 8.43 -2.78
CA LEU A 402 28.36 9.34 -2.81
C LEU A 402 28.04 10.80 -2.42
N ALA A 403 26.90 11.05 -1.78
CA ALA A 403 26.51 12.40 -1.36
C ALA A 403 27.45 12.96 -0.27
N GLU A 404 27.71 14.27 -0.32
CA GLU A 404 28.51 15.02 0.67
C GLU A 404 27.67 15.46 1.87
N ARG A 405 28.33 16.01 2.91
CA ARG A 405 27.67 16.33 4.20
C ARG A 405 26.61 17.42 4.11
N ASP A 406 26.74 18.32 3.15
CA ASP A 406 25.82 19.44 2.86
C ASP A 406 24.79 19.08 1.79
N GLU A 407 24.71 17.81 1.37
CA GLU A 407 23.77 17.33 0.35
C GLU A 407 22.73 16.40 0.96
N VAL A 408 21.54 16.35 0.34
CA VAL A 408 20.50 15.39 0.71
C VAL A 408 20.74 14.10 -0.06
N GLN A 409 20.97 13.00 0.65
CA GLN A 409 21.10 11.70 0.01
C GLN A 409 19.72 11.06 -0.13
N LEU A 410 19.43 10.56 -1.33
CA LEU A 410 18.21 9.84 -1.65
C LEU A 410 18.51 8.39 -2.04
N MET A 411 17.69 7.46 -1.60
CA MET A 411 17.62 6.10 -2.16
C MET A 411 16.18 5.79 -2.55
N ARG A 412 15.96 5.50 -3.84
CA ARG A 412 14.60 5.34 -4.40
C ARG A 412 14.28 3.88 -4.72
N TYR A 413 13.14 3.43 -4.22
CA TYR A 413 12.55 2.11 -4.44
C TYR A 413 11.11 2.28 -4.96
N GLY A 414 10.99 2.69 -6.22
CA GLY A 414 9.72 3.10 -6.81
C GLY A 414 9.21 4.40 -6.17
N ARG A 415 8.07 4.32 -5.46
CA ARG A 415 7.48 5.46 -4.72
C ARG A 415 8.03 5.63 -3.30
N HIS A 416 8.81 4.68 -2.79
CA HIS A 416 9.41 4.78 -1.47
C HIS A 416 10.79 5.40 -1.60
N VAL A 417 11.06 6.45 -0.83
CA VAL A 417 12.32 7.19 -0.91
C VAL A 417 12.89 7.32 0.50
N GLU A 418 14.05 6.72 0.74
CA GLU A 418 14.85 7.05 1.92
C GLU A 418 15.43 8.45 1.70
N CYS A 419 15.05 9.40 2.55
CA CYS A 419 15.56 10.77 2.55
C CYS A 419 16.50 10.93 3.74
N ARG A 420 17.81 10.87 3.46
CA ARG A 420 18.87 10.91 4.46
C ARG A 420 19.42 12.34 4.56
N GLY A 421 19.23 12.94 5.73
CA GLY A 421 19.67 14.30 6.03
C GLY A 421 18.79 14.95 7.08
N ILE A 422 19.33 15.94 7.78
CA ILE A 422 18.61 16.76 8.75
C ILE A 422 18.79 18.22 8.36
N GLY A 423 17.70 19.00 8.40
CA GLY A 423 17.72 20.43 8.16
C GLY A 423 16.86 20.87 6.98
N PRO A 424 16.82 22.18 6.71
CA PRO A 424 15.83 22.79 5.81
C PRO A 424 15.83 22.24 4.38
N GLU A 425 16.98 21.79 3.88
CA GLU A 425 17.10 21.21 2.54
C GLU A 425 16.48 19.81 2.45
N ALA A 426 16.70 18.99 3.47
CA ALA A 426 16.08 17.67 3.59
C ALA A 426 14.56 17.80 3.79
N ASP A 427 14.12 18.79 4.60
CA ASP A 427 12.71 19.10 4.81
C ASP A 427 12.02 19.52 3.50
N LEU A 428 12.64 20.42 2.73
CA LEU A 428 12.14 20.85 1.42
C LEU A 428 12.09 19.68 0.43
N THR A 429 13.14 18.87 0.37
CA THR A 429 13.20 17.71 -0.52
C THR A 429 12.10 16.71 -0.17
N ALA A 430 11.94 16.38 1.11
CA ALA A 430 10.89 15.48 1.58
C ALA A 430 9.49 16.04 1.28
N ALA A 431 9.27 17.34 1.47
CA ALA A 431 8.01 18.00 1.16
C ALA A 431 7.62 17.88 -0.32
N ILE A 432 8.58 18.16 -1.21
CA ILE A 432 8.38 18.12 -2.66
C ILE A 432 8.11 16.69 -3.13
N LEU A 433 8.88 15.72 -2.65
CA LEU A 433 8.68 14.31 -2.98
C LEU A 433 7.32 13.81 -2.46
N LEU A 434 6.94 14.16 -1.23
CA LEU A 434 5.64 13.81 -0.65
C LEU A 434 4.48 14.47 -1.42
N ALA A 435 4.60 15.73 -1.81
CA ALA A 435 3.61 16.42 -2.64
C ALA A 435 3.47 15.78 -4.03
N GLY A 436 4.58 15.26 -4.59
CA GLY A 436 4.59 14.39 -5.76
C GLY A 436 4.02 12.99 -5.50
N GLY A 437 3.60 12.66 -4.28
CA GLY A 437 3.02 11.37 -3.91
C GLY A 437 4.05 10.26 -3.66
N ASP A 438 5.31 10.57 -3.39
CA ASP A 438 6.23 9.57 -2.80
C ASP A 438 5.89 9.32 -1.32
N ILE A 439 6.24 8.13 -0.84
CA ILE A 439 6.31 7.82 0.59
C ILE A 439 7.76 8.07 1.00
N VAL A 440 7.97 9.13 1.76
CA VAL A 440 9.32 9.58 2.13
C VAL A 440 9.64 9.09 3.54
N LEU A 441 10.72 8.32 3.67
CA LEU A 441 11.22 7.79 4.93
C LEU A 441 12.37 8.67 5.40
N ARG A 442 12.15 9.45 6.45
CA ARG A 442 13.16 10.32 7.06
C ARG A 442 14.12 9.47 7.88
N MET A 443 15.42 9.70 7.71
CA MET A 443 16.42 8.95 8.45
C MET A 443 17.67 9.74 8.78
N ALA A 444 18.33 9.34 9.87
CA ALA A 444 19.62 9.88 10.26
C ALA A 444 20.73 9.43 9.28
N PRO A 445 21.88 10.12 9.28
CA PRO A 445 22.98 9.73 8.42
C PRO A 445 23.52 8.31 8.73
N GLY A 446 23.39 7.36 7.79
CA GLY A 446 24.00 6.03 7.87
C GLY A 446 23.96 5.27 6.54
N PRO A 447 24.31 3.97 6.50
CA PRO A 447 24.40 3.16 5.27
C PRO A 447 23.05 2.90 4.53
N GLY A 448 21.98 3.62 4.86
CA GLY A 448 20.60 3.35 4.41
C GLY A 448 19.87 2.37 5.33
N LEU A 449 18.54 2.29 5.19
CA LEU A 449 17.72 1.35 5.96
C LEU A 449 17.75 -0.04 5.33
N ALA A 450 17.69 -0.13 4.00
CA ALA A 450 17.67 -1.40 3.28
C ALA A 450 18.97 -2.21 3.46
N ARG A 451 20.12 -1.54 3.40
CA ARG A 451 21.43 -2.21 3.26
C ARG A 451 21.82 -3.11 4.44
N PRO A 452 21.64 -2.70 5.72
CA PRO A 452 21.93 -3.57 6.85
C PRO A 452 21.02 -4.81 6.89
N MET A 453 19.73 -4.67 6.54
CA MET A 453 18.79 -5.79 6.46
C MET A 453 19.14 -6.75 5.31
N GLU A 454 19.54 -6.22 4.15
CA GLU A 454 20.01 -7.02 3.01
C GLU A 454 21.27 -7.83 3.34
N ALA A 455 22.23 -7.20 4.01
CA ALA A 455 23.45 -7.86 4.45
C ALA A 455 23.17 -8.99 5.45
N ALA A 456 22.26 -8.76 6.40
CA ALA A 456 21.81 -9.79 7.33
C ALA A 456 21.11 -10.95 6.61
N MET A 457 20.28 -10.66 5.60
CA MET A 457 19.62 -11.67 4.77
C MET A 457 20.64 -12.57 4.05
N TRP A 458 21.67 -12.00 3.41
CA TRP A 458 22.72 -12.77 2.75
C TRP A 458 23.57 -13.59 3.72
N ALA A 459 23.98 -12.99 4.85
CA ALA A 459 24.75 -13.70 5.87
C ALA A 459 23.98 -14.91 6.42
N ALA A 460 22.68 -14.74 6.68
CA ALA A 460 21.81 -15.81 7.17
C ALA A 460 21.60 -16.91 6.13
N ALA A 461 21.38 -16.51 4.86
CA ALA A 461 21.25 -17.45 3.75
C ALA A 461 22.52 -18.29 3.56
N GLU A 462 23.70 -17.66 3.61
CA GLU A 462 24.99 -18.36 3.55
C GLU A 462 25.16 -19.33 4.73
N ARG A 463 24.83 -18.90 5.97
CA ARG A 463 24.85 -19.80 7.14
C ARG A 463 23.92 -21.00 6.97
N CYS A 464 22.75 -20.84 6.37
CA CYS A 464 21.88 -21.99 6.04
C CYS A 464 22.54 -22.96 5.06
N VAL A 465 23.28 -22.45 4.05
CA VAL A 465 24.04 -23.29 3.11
C VAL A 465 25.16 -24.02 3.83
N MET A 466 25.91 -23.32 4.67
CA MET A 466 26.95 -23.94 5.50
C MET A 466 26.33 -25.03 6.38
N ALA A 467 25.18 -24.77 7.00
CA ALA A 467 24.43 -25.74 7.84
C ALA A 467 23.87 -26.96 7.09
N GLY A 468 24.15 -27.11 5.80
CA GLY A 468 23.82 -28.31 5.02
C GLY A 468 22.69 -28.11 4.02
N ALA A 469 22.03 -26.96 3.97
CA ALA A 469 21.05 -26.68 2.92
C ALA A 469 21.75 -26.48 1.56
N THR A 470 21.11 -26.86 0.47
CA THR A 470 21.59 -26.47 -0.86
C THR A 470 21.23 -25.02 -1.14
N PRO A 471 21.97 -24.30 -2.01
CA PRO A 471 21.59 -22.94 -2.41
C PRO A 471 20.16 -22.87 -2.94
N GLN A 472 19.75 -23.86 -3.75
CA GLN A 472 18.39 -23.96 -4.27
C GLN A 472 17.34 -24.12 -3.16
N ALA A 473 17.62 -24.94 -2.13
CA ALA A 473 16.67 -25.12 -1.04
C ALA A 473 16.47 -23.82 -0.25
N VAL A 474 17.53 -23.02 -0.07
CA VAL A 474 17.44 -21.71 0.59
C VAL A 474 16.59 -20.75 -0.22
N ASP A 475 16.91 -20.60 -1.50
CA ASP A 475 16.20 -19.66 -2.38
C ASP A 475 14.73 -20.08 -2.58
N SER A 476 14.47 -21.36 -2.85
CA SER A 476 13.09 -21.86 -2.99
C SER A 476 12.28 -21.77 -1.70
N ALA A 477 12.90 -21.90 -0.51
CA ALA A 477 12.18 -21.69 0.74
C ALA A 477 11.76 -20.22 0.92
N MET A 478 12.63 -19.28 0.58
CA MET A 478 12.32 -17.85 0.66
C MET A 478 11.34 -17.39 -0.43
N GLU A 479 11.43 -17.94 -1.64
CA GLU A 479 10.46 -17.69 -2.72
C GLU A 479 9.08 -18.26 -2.37
N ALA A 480 9.01 -19.47 -1.79
CA ALA A 480 7.77 -20.05 -1.29
C ALA A 480 7.17 -19.26 -0.11
N PHE A 481 8.01 -18.62 0.71
CA PHE A 481 7.58 -17.64 1.72
C PHE A 481 7.01 -16.36 1.10
N GLY A 482 7.35 -16.05 -0.16
CA GLY A 482 6.84 -14.93 -0.94
C GLY A 482 7.87 -13.84 -1.25
N LEU A 483 9.16 -14.08 -0.99
CA LEU A 483 10.23 -13.18 -1.42
C LEU A 483 10.26 -13.15 -2.96
N SER A 484 10.42 -11.96 -3.56
CA SER A 484 10.37 -11.81 -5.02
C SER A 484 11.49 -12.57 -5.76
N GLU A 485 12.57 -12.86 -5.05
CA GLU A 485 13.75 -13.55 -5.54
C GLU A 485 14.51 -14.13 -4.35
N GLY A 486 15.02 -15.35 -4.49
CA GLY A 486 15.90 -15.97 -3.50
C GLY A 486 17.13 -15.11 -3.13
N PRO A 487 17.53 -15.09 -1.84
CA PRO A 487 18.62 -14.23 -1.38
C PRO A 487 19.98 -14.54 -2.01
N LEU A 488 20.28 -15.81 -2.33
CA LEU A 488 21.56 -16.20 -2.90
C LEU A 488 21.62 -15.85 -4.39
N MET A 489 20.55 -16.10 -5.15
CA MET A 489 20.38 -15.65 -6.53
C MET A 489 20.56 -14.13 -6.65
N ARG A 490 19.97 -13.37 -5.71
CA ARG A 490 20.15 -11.91 -5.66
C ARG A 490 21.61 -11.51 -5.48
N ALA A 491 22.30 -12.10 -4.50
CA ALA A 491 23.72 -11.79 -4.23
C ALA A 491 24.59 -12.09 -5.45
N ASP A 492 24.34 -13.23 -6.11
CA ASP A 492 25.12 -13.70 -7.26
C ASP A 492 24.85 -12.88 -8.53
N ARG A 493 23.64 -12.34 -8.69
CA ARG A 493 23.34 -11.39 -9.78
C ARG A 493 23.95 -10.03 -9.54
N LEU A 494 23.94 -9.54 -8.29
CA LEU A 494 24.58 -8.28 -7.93
C LEU A 494 26.10 -8.34 -8.13
N GLY A 495 26.69 -9.48 -7.78
CA GLY A 495 28.14 -9.66 -7.72
C GLY A 495 28.57 -9.90 -6.27
N LEU A 496 29.16 -11.07 -5.99
CA LEU A 496 29.57 -11.44 -4.62
C LEU A 496 30.61 -10.49 -4.03
N ASP A 497 31.47 -9.88 -4.85
CA ASP A 497 32.42 -8.87 -4.43
C ASP A 497 31.74 -7.59 -3.92
N ILE A 498 30.69 -7.15 -4.63
CA ILE A 498 29.86 -6.01 -4.24
C ILE A 498 29.05 -6.34 -2.97
N ALA A 499 28.42 -7.53 -2.93
CA ALA A 499 27.69 -8.01 -1.78
C ALA A 499 28.60 -8.09 -0.54
N CYS A 500 29.77 -8.73 -0.64
CA CYS A 500 30.76 -8.82 0.45
C CYS A 500 31.25 -7.44 0.92
N LYS A 501 31.43 -6.48 0.01
CA LYS A 501 31.80 -5.11 0.37
C LYS A 501 30.69 -4.43 1.18
N ALA A 502 29.44 -4.56 0.75
CA ALA A 502 28.28 -4.01 1.44
C ALA A 502 28.07 -4.65 2.82
N MET A 503 28.21 -5.97 2.90
CA MET A 503 28.18 -6.77 4.13
C MET A 503 29.19 -6.25 5.16
N ARG A 504 30.47 -6.10 4.78
CA ARG A 504 31.51 -5.54 5.67
C ARG A 504 31.19 -4.12 6.11
N ALA A 505 30.66 -3.28 5.21
CA ALA A 505 30.32 -1.88 5.51
C ALA A 505 29.18 -1.73 6.52
N THR A 506 28.32 -2.73 6.67
CA THR A 506 27.20 -2.73 7.63
C THR A 506 27.46 -3.59 8.87
N GLY A 507 28.69 -4.10 9.04
CA GLY A 507 29.07 -4.89 10.22
C GLY A 507 28.63 -6.36 10.16
N HIS A 508 28.26 -6.87 8.97
CA HIS A 508 27.94 -8.29 8.76
C HIS A 508 29.08 -8.93 7.96
N PRO A 509 30.09 -9.55 8.57
CA PRO A 509 31.18 -10.16 7.80
C PRO A 509 30.66 -11.29 6.89
N PRO A 510 31.11 -11.38 5.63
CA PRO A 510 30.76 -12.52 4.77
C PRO A 510 31.34 -13.81 5.35
N GLY A 511 30.61 -14.91 5.17
CA GLY A 511 31.05 -16.24 5.56
C GLY A 511 32.11 -16.81 4.62
N ALA A 512 32.46 -18.08 4.85
CA ALA A 512 33.57 -18.74 4.17
C ALA A 512 33.30 -18.95 2.67
N LEU A 513 32.06 -19.30 2.29
CA LEU A 513 31.69 -19.57 0.91
C LEU A 513 31.77 -18.28 0.06
N PHE A 514 31.14 -17.20 0.53
CA PHE A 514 31.14 -15.91 -0.16
C PHE A 514 32.56 -15.36 -0.26
N THR A 515 33.34 -15.48 0.82
CA THR A 515 34.73 -15.04 0.85
C THR A 515 35.58 -15.81 -0.16
N TYR A 516 35.49 -17.14 -0.18
CA TYR A 516 36.25 -17.99 -1.09
C TYR A 516 35.91 -17.70 -2.56
N LEU A 517 34.63 -17.71 -2.92
CA LEU A 517 34.17 -17.47 -4.30
C LEU A 517 34.63 -16.08 -4.80
N THR A 518 34.60 -15.08 -3.93
CA THR A 518 35.09 -13.74 -4.24
C THR A 518 36.60 -13.72 -4.49
N MET A 519 37.39 -14.43 -3.66
CA MET A 519 38.85 -14.53 -3.82
C MET A 519 39.26 -15.24 -5.11
N GLU A 520 38.51 -16.27 -5.52
CA GLU A 520 38.72 -16.99 -6.77
C GLU A 520 38.19 -16.25 -8.01
N GLY A 521 37.65 -15.03 -7.84
CA GLY A 521 37.07 -14.24 -8.93
C GLY A 521 35.77 -14.82 -9.51
N GLN A 522 35.16 -15.78 -8.82
CA GLN A 522 33.86 -16.39 -9.15
C GLN A 522 32.75 -15.56 -8.50
N THR A 523 32.56 -14.33 -8.99
CA THR A 523 31.67 -13.36 -8.33
C THR A 523 30.22 -13.38 -8.84
N GLY A 524 29.84 -14.37 -9.66
CA GLY A 524 28.46 -14.55 -10.11
C GLY A 524 28.25 -14.22 -11.58
N ARG A 525 27.10 -13.62 -11.92
CA ARG A 525 26.59 -13.53 -13.31
C ARG A 525 27.58 -12.94 -14.30
N THR A 526 28.17 -11.79 -13.98
CA THR A 526 29.11 -11.07 -14.88
C THR A 526 30.38 -11.87 -15.15
N LYS A 527 30.77 -12.77 -14.24
CA LYS A 527 31.95 -13.64 -14.38
C LYS A 527 31.59 -15.04 -14.91
N GLY A 528 30.30 -15.31 -15.13
CA GLY A 528 29.79 -16.60 -15.58
C GLY A 528 29.70 -17.67 -14.49
N ARG A 529 30.21 -17.43 -13.28
CA ARG A 529 30.20 -18.39 -12.17
C ARG A 529 30.27 -17.69 -10.82
N GLY A 530 29.49 -18.18 -9.87
CA GLY A 530 29.53 -17.83 -8.44
C GLY A 530 28.79 -18.89 -7.63
N ILE A 531 27.78 -18.51 -6.85
CA ILE A 531 26.87 -19.48 -6.20
C ILE A 531 26.08 -20.28 -7.25
N TYR A 532 25.83 -19.65 -8.40
CA TYR A 532 25.23 -20.26 -9.57
C TYR A 532 26.23 -20.30 -10.73
N ASP A 533 26.09 -21.30 -11.59
CA ASP A 533 26.74 -21.38 -12.88
C ASP A 533 25.87 -20.68 -13.93
N TRP A 534 26.36 -19.55 -14.45
CA TRP A 534 25.68 -18.69 -15.41
C TRP A 534 26.15 -18.93 -16.86
N ARG A 535 27.01 -19.95 -17.09
CA ARG A 535 27.47 -20.31 -18.45
C ARG A 535 26.40 -21.05 -19.26
N ARG A 536 25.33 -21.48 -18.60
CA ARG A 536 24.17 -22.11 -19.21
C ARG A 536 23.03 -21.08 -19.35
N GLU A 537 22.07 -21.39 -20.22
CA GLU A 537 20.90 -20.55 -20.44
C GLU A 537 20.11 -20.36 -19.13
N ASP A 538 19.95 -21.45 -18.35
CA ASP A 538 19.43 -21.41 -16.99
C ASP A 538 20.57 -21.47 -15.95
N ALA A 539 20.56 -20.53 -15.00
CA ALA A 539 21.50 -20.49 -13.89
C ALA A 539 21.37 -21.75 -13.02
N GLN A 540 22.44 -22.54 -12.89
CA GLN A 540 22.44 -23.78 -12.11
C GLN A 540 23.10 -23.57 -10.74
N PRO A 541 22.44 -23.88 -9.62
CA PRO A 541 23.02 -23.72 -8.29
C PRO A 541 24.23 -24.64 -8.08
N LEU A 542 25.17 -24.23 -7.22
CA LEU A 542 26.21 -25.12 -6.72
C LEU A 542 25.58 -26.41 -6.15
N SER A 543 26.11 -27.55 -6.60
CA SER A 543 25.64 -28.87 -6.15
C SER A 543 26.02 -29.10 -4.69
N ASP A 544 25.19 -29.86 -3.98
CA ASP A 544 25.52 -30.35 -2.64
C ASP A 544 26.78 -31.26 -2.63
N GLN A 545 27.10 -31.83 -3.80
CA GLN A 545 28.29 -32.65 -4.03
C GLN A 545 29.48 -31.82 -4.54
N ASP A 546 29.39 -30.49 -4.57
CA ASP A 546 30.51 -29.65 -4.98
C ASP A 546 31.68 -29.82 -3.99
N PRO A 547 32.90 -30.20 -4.46
CA PRO A 547 34.03 -30.46 -3.57
C PRO A 547 34.42 -29.27 -2.70
N LEU A 548 34.25 -28.04 -3.19
CA LEU A 548 34.53 -26.83 -2.42
C LEU A 548 33.55 -26.72 -1.25
N LEU A 549 32.26 -26.87 -1.52
CA LEU A 549 31.22 -26.74 -0.50
C LEU A 549 31.37 -27.83 0.57
N GLN A 550 31.72 -29.05 0.17
CA GLN A 550 32.02 -30.14 1.11
C GLN A 550 33.22 -29.82 2.00
N ALA A 551 34.33 -29.37 1.41
CA ALA A 551 35.53 -29.01 2.16
C ALA A 551 35.27 -27.87 3.18
N LEU A 552 34.53 -26.83 2.78
CA LEU A 552 34.18 -25.72 3.66
C LEU A 552 33.29 -26.17 4.83
N ARG A 553 32.35 -27.10 4.61
CA ARG A 553 31.48 -27.64 5.67
C ARG A 553 32.23 -28.56 6.63
N GLU A 554 33.16 -29.36 6.11
CA GLU A 554 34.05 -30.20 6.91
C GLU A 554 34.94 -29.34 7.82
N GLU A 555 35.53 -28.27 7.29
CA GLU A 555 36.35 -27.33 8.06
C GLU A 555 35.54 -26.59 9.13
N ALA A 556 34.29 -26.23 8.83
CA ALA A 556 33.36 -25.62 9.78
C ALA A 556 32.86 -26.61 10.87
N GLY A 557 33.21 -27.90 10.80
CA GLY A 557 32.85 -28.89 11.81
C GLY A 557 31.35 -29.17 11.89
N MET A 558 30.63 -29.04 10.77
CA MET A 558 29.17 -29.12 10.78
C MET A 558 28.68 -30.56 11.02
N THR A 559 27.98 -30.75 12.14
CA THR A 559 27.47 -32.06 12.59
C THR A 559 25.94 -32.13 12.64
N THR A 560 25.26 -31.02 12.34
CA THR A 560 23.80 -30.91 12.38
C THR A 560 23.15 -31.24 11.04
N PRO A 561 21.94 -31.83 11.03
CA PRO A 561 21.15 -32.00 9.81
C PRO A 561 20.84 -30.66 9.13
N ALA A 562 20.70 -30.69 7.80
CA ALA A 562 20.30 -29.55 7.00
C ALA A 562 18.98 -28.94 7.50
N PRO A 563 18.87 -27.60 7.58
CA PRO A 563 17.63 -26.96 8.02
C PRO A 563 16.49 -27.19 7.01
N THR A 564 15.31 -27.47 7.52
CA THR A 564 14.07 -27.54 6.74
C THR A 564 13.65 -26.17 6.20
N ALA A 565 12.77 -26.11 5.19
CA ALA A 565 12.29 -24.84 4.62
C ALA A 565 11.73 -23.86 5.68
N PRO A 566 10.88 -24.26 6.65
CA PRO A 566 10.45 -23.35 7.72
C PRO A 566 11.60 -22.87 8.61
N GLN A 567 12.61 -23.72 8.86
CA GLN A 567 13.80 -23.34 9.62
C GLN A 567 14.68 -22.34 8.87
N ILE A 568 14.80 -22.47 7.54
CA ILE A 568 15.49 -21.51 6.69
C ILE A 568 14.79 -20.14 6.76
N VAL A 569 13.46 -20.12 6.59
CA VAL A 569 12.67 -18.88 6.63
C VAL A 569 12.82 -18.15 7.95
N ILE A 570 12.64 -18.85 9.08
CA ILE A 570 12.74 -18.20 10.41
C ILE A 570 14.16 -17.72 10.71
N ARG A 571 15.20 -18.45 10.28
CA ARG A 571 16.61 -18.02 10.41
C ARG A 571 16.85 -16.69 9.73
N ILE A 572 16.48 -16.60 8.45
CA ILE A 572 16.68 -15.40 7.64
C ILE A 572 15.84 -14.24 8.16
N CYS A 573 14.55 -14.45 8.44
CA CYS A 573 13.66 -13.39 8.93
C CYS A 573 14.08 -12.87 10.30
N ALA A 574 14.54 -13.73 11.21
CA ALA A 574 15.00 -13.34 12.54
C ALA A 574 16.20 -12.40 12.45
N GLU A 575 17.18 -12.72 11.60
CA GLU A 575 18.38 -11.91 11.45
C GLU A 575 18.12 -10.58 10.75
N MET A 576 17.24 -10.56 9.75
CA MET A 576 16.73 -9.31 9.16
C MET A 576 16.04 -8.44 10.22
N ALA A 577 15.20 -9.04 11.07
CA ALA A 577 14.53 -8.34 12.17
C ALA A 577 15.53 -7.81 13.21
N ASN A 578 16.60 -8.55 13.50
CA ASN A 578 17.65 -8.09 14.42
C ASN A 578 18.44 -6.91 13.85
N ALA A 579 18.74 -6.93 12.55
CA ALA A 579 19.37 -5.80 11.86
C ALA A 579 18.46 -4.56 11.83
N ALA A 580 17.16 -4.75 11.61
CA ALA A 580 16.15 -3.68 11.71
C ALA A 580 16.05 -3.12 13.14
N ALA A 581 15.99 -3.99 14.15
CA ALA A 581 15.99 -3.58 15.56
C ALA A 581 17.27 -2.81 15.95
N MET A 582 18.41 -3.17 15.37
CA MET A 582 19.67 -2.44 15.56
C MET A 582 19.60 -1.02 15.00
N LEU A 583 18.94 -0.82 13.85
CA LEU A 583 18.73 0.51 13.27
C LEU A 583 17.87 1.40 14.17
N LEU A 584 16.79 0.85 14.74
CA LEU A 584 15.97 1.56 15.74
C LEU A 584 16.79 1.91 16.99
N GLN A 585 17.54 0.95 17.51
CA GLN A 585 18.33 1.15 18.73
C GLN A 585 19.38 2.26 18.60
N HIS A 586 19.94 2.44 17.41
CA HIS A 586 20.93 3.49 17.13
C HIS A 586 20.31 4.81 16.66
N GLY A 587 18.97 4.92 16.61
CA GLY A 587 18.29 6.14 16.16
C GLY A 587 18.51 6.44 14.68
N ALA A 588 18.67 5.40 13.84
CA ALA A 588 18.72 5.60 12.39
C ALA A 588 17.36 6.04 11.84
N VAL A 589 16.28 5.57 12.47
CA VAL A 589 14.88 5.91 12.22
C VAL A 589 14.10 5.72 13.51
N ASP A 590 12.99 6.44 13.67
CA ASP A 590 12.22 6.45 14.92
C ASP A 590 11.16 5.34 14.97
N ARG A 591 10.73 4.82 13.82
CA ARG A 591 9.58 3.91 13.74
C ARG A 591 9.92 2.59 13.07
N ALA A 592 9.40 1.51 13.66
CA ALA A 592 9.51 0.16 13.11
C ALA A 592 8.85 0.03 11.73
N GLY A 593 7.71 0.71 11.51
CA GLY A 593 6.97 0.67 10.25
C GLY A 593 7.78 1.13 9.03
N ASP A 594 8.71 2.09 9.21
CA ASP A 594 9.58 2.58 8.14
C ASP A 594 10.57 1.50 7.67
N LEU A 595 11.04 0.64 8.58
CA LEU A 595 11.91 -0.49 8.26
C LEU A 595 11.15 -1.61 7.55
N ASP A 596 9.91 -1.89 7.97
CA ASP A 596 9.07 -2.87 7.31
C ASP A 596 8.68 -2.43 5.89
N LEU A 597 8.31 -1.15 5.71
CA LEU A 597 8.10 -0.54 4.39
C LEU A 597 9.37 -0.67 3.52
N THR A 598 10.53 -0.36 4.09
CA THR A 598 11.80 -0.49 3.38
C THR A 598 12.06 -1.93 2.96
N ALA A 599 11.87 -2.92 3.85
CA ALA A 599 12.08 -4.32 3.53
C ALA A 599 11.18 -4.79 2.38
N VAL A 600 9.90 -4.37 2.38
CA VAL A 600 8.96 -4.70 1.31
C VAL A 600 9.37 -4.07 -0.02
N HIS A 601 9.71 -2.78 -0.02
CA HIS A 601 9.90 -2.02 -1.26
C HIS A 601 11.31 -2.09 -1.83
N ALA A 602 12.33 -2.14 -0.98
CA ALA A 602 13.72 -2.23 -1.38
C ALA A 602 14.20 -3.68 -1.53
N LEU A 603 13.74 -4.57 -0.64
CA LEU A 603 14.25 -5.94 -0.56
C LEU A 603 13.26 -6.98 -1.10
N GLY A 604 12.07 -6.57 -1.53
CA GLY A 604 11.05 -7.48 -2.07
C GLY A 604 10.44 -8.41 -1.03
N PHE A 605 10.48 -8.04 0.26
CA PHE A 605 9.82 -8.80 1.33
C PHE A 605 8.31 -8.90 1.04
N PRO A 606 7.67 -10.06 1.27
CA PRO A 606 6.27 -10.26 0.89
C PRO A 606 5.34 -9.30 1.63
N ARG A 607 4.57 -8.50 0.88
CA ARG A 607 3.54 -7.59 1.44
C ARG A 607 2.53 -8.31 2.31
N ALA A 608 2.17 -9.54 1.93
CA ALA A 608 1.27 -10.41 2.69
C ALA A 608 1.81 -10.82 4.07
N LYS A 609 3.08 -10.53 4.36
CA LYS A 609 3.76 -10.80 5.61
C LYS A 609 4.15 -9.51 6.36
N GLY A 610 3.84 -8.34 5.82
CA GLY A 610 4.03 -7.05 6.48
C GLY A 610 5.49 -6.58 6.43
N GLY A 611 6.37 -7.25 7.15
CA GLY A 611 7.79 -6.92 7.22
C GLY A 611 8.49 -7.73 8.32
N PRO A 612 9.83 -7.67 8.41
CA PRO A 612 10.57 -8.46 9.39
C PRO A 612 10.23 -8.11 10.85
N LEU A 613 9.99 -6.84 11.19
CA LEU A 613 9.63 -6.44 12.56
C LEU A 613 8.16 -6.78 12.88
N PHE A 614 7.25 -6.56 11.93
CA PHE A 614 5.89 -7.06 12.03
C PHE A 614 5.83 -8.58 12.27
N GLN A 615 6.59 -9.38 11.51
CA GLN A 615 6.65 -10.84 11.71
C GLN A 615 7.24 -11.23 13.07
N ALA A 616 8.20 -10.47 13.57
CA ALA A 616 8.74 -10.67 14.93
C ALA A 616 7.67 -10.41 16.00
N ASP A 617 6.85 -9.38 15.84
CA ASP A 617 5.72 -9.09 16.72
C ASP A 617 4.65 -10.20 16.65
N GLN A 618 4.30 -10.67 15.45
CA GLN A 618 3.32 -11.76 15.25
C GLN A 618 3.80 -13.09 15.84
N THR A 619 5.09 -13.40 15.70
CA THR A 619 5.70 -14.62 16.29
C THR A 619 5.82 -14.52 17.82
N GLY A 620 5.93 -13.30 18.34
CA GLY A 620 6.19 -13.00 19.73
C GLY A 620 7.69 -12.79 20.03
N LEU A 621 8.02 -11.63 20.60
CA LEU A 621 9.40 -11.18 20.80
C LEU A 621 10.24 -12.13 21.67
N LEU A 622 9.65 -12.78 22.67
CA LEU A 622 10.36 -13.73 23.53
C LEU A 622 10.84 -14.96 22.74
N ALA A 623 9.98 -15.49 21.86
CA ALA A 623 10.30 -16.63 21.01
C ALA A 623 11.37 -16.24 19.98
N MET A 624 11.21 -15.06 19.35
CA MET A 624 12.17 -14.56 18.38
C MET A 624 13.56 -14.30 19.01
N ARG A 625 13.61 -13.66 20.18
CA ARG A 625 14.87 -13.45 20.93
C ARG A 625 15.54 -14.78 21.30
N LYS A 626 14.77 -15.80 21.70
CA LYS A 626 15.32 -17.14 21.98
C LYS A 626 15.95 -17.74 20.72
N HIS A 627 15.30 -17.59 19.57
CA HIS A 627 15.85 -18.03 18.30
C HIS A 627 17.16 -17.31 17.96
N LEU A 628 17.19 -15.98 18.06
CA LEU A 628 18.40 -15.17 17.84
C LEU A 628 19.58 -15.58 18.74
N ARG A 629 19.33 -15.93 20.01
CA ARG A 629 20.39 -16.44 20.89
C ARG A 629 20.97 -17.77 20.41
N ALA A 630 20.12 -18.69 19.95
CA ALA A 630 20.58 -19.96 19.39
C ALA A 630 21.40 -19.72 18.09
N LEU A 631 20.96 -18.81 17.22
CA LEU A 631 21.72 -18.46 16.02
C LEU A 631 23.06 -17.80 16.33
N ALA A 632 23.17 -17.06 17.44
CA ALA A 632 24.43 -16.47 17.85
C ALA A 632 25.49 -17.54 18.19
N GLU A 633 25.07 -18.71 18.71
CA GLU A 633 25.96 -19.86 18.91
C GLU A 633 26.47 -20.45 17.57
N GLU A 634 25.74 -20.21 16.48
CA GLU A 634 26.09 -20.59 15.11
C GLU A 634 26.83 -19.46 14.34
N GLY A 635 27.25 -18.39 15.03
CA GLY A 635 28.00 -17.28 14.44
C GLY A 635 27.16 -16.15 13.85
N ALA A 636 25.84 -16.10 14.13
CA ALA A 636 25.02 -14.94 13.83
C ALA A 636 25.27 -13.78 14.83
N PRO A 637 24.90 -12.53 14.50
CA PRO A 637 24.92 -11.44 15.47
C PRO A 637 24.02 -11.72 16.67
N ALA A 638 24.50 -11.41 17.87
CA ALA A 638 23.69 -11.50 19.08
C ALA A 638 22.45 -10.58 19.00
N PRO A 639 21.33 -10.93 19.65
CA PRO A 639 20.17 -10.04 19.70
C PRO A 639 20.54 -8.71 20.35
N VAL A 640 20.14 -7.61 19.73
CA VAL A 640 20.36 -6.26 20.28
C VAL A 640 19.56 -6.03 21.57
N THR A 641 19.98 -5.07 22.39
CA THR A 641 19.36 -4.81 23.70
C THR A 641 17.90 -4.36 23.60
N LEU A 642 17.49 -3.76 22.47
CA LEU A 642 16.11 -3.32 22.24
C LEU A 642 15.09 -4.46 22.41
N TRP A 643 15.44 -5.69 22.01
CA TRP A 643 14.58 -6.87 22.23
C TRP A 643 14.24 -7.05 23.71
N ASP A 644 15.26 -7.01 24.58
CA ASP A 644 15.09 -7.19 26.02
C ASP A 644 14.33 -6.02 26.66
N VAL A 645 14.52 -4.79 26.16
CA VAL A 645 13.77 -3.60 26.60
C VAL A 645 12.28 -3.73 26.28
N LEU A 646 11.93 -4.13 25.06
CA LEU A 646 10.54 -4.30 24.65
C LEU A 646 9.86 -5.43 25.45
N ILE A 647 10.51 -6.59 25.55
CA ILE A 647 10.01 -7.75 26.30
C ILE A 647 9.77 -7.39 27.77
N ARG A 648 10.73 -6.72 28.43
CA ARG A 648 10.62 -6.34 29.84
C ARG A 648 9.45 -5.40 30.11
N ASN A 649 9.11 -4.54 29.15
CA ASN A 649 8.04 -3.56 29.26
C ASN A 649 6.70 -4.05 28.70
N GLY A 650 6.62 -5.30 28.22
CA GLY A 650 5.41 -5.82 27.59
C GLY A 650 5.02 -5.09 26.31
N ARG A 651 5.99 -4.48 25.62
CA ARG A 651 5.80 -3.73 24.37
C ARG A 651 6.23 -4.56 23.16
N ARG A 652 5.67 -4.20 22.01
CA ARG A 652 6.00 -4.68 20.67
C ARG A 652 6.79 -3.63 19.89
N PHE A 653 7.35 -3.98 18.73
CA PHE A 653 7.95 -2.99 17.84
C PHE A 653 6.91 -2.00 17.31
N ALA A 654 5.69 -2.48 17.01
CA ALA A 654 4.56 -1.65 16.60
C ALA A 654 4.23 -0.54 17.61
N ASP A 655 4.48 -0.76 18.90
CA ASP A 655 4.14 0.20 19.96
C ASP A 655 5.19 1.33 20.09
N LEU A 656 6.31 1.30 19.35
CA LEU A 656 7.37 2.32 19.40
C LEU A 656 6.97 3.65 18.75
N ALA A 657 5.94 3.66 17.90
CA ALA A 657 5.47 4.87 17.23
C ALA A 657 4.71 5.86 18.14
N ASP A 658 4.31 5.42 19.35
CA ASP A 658 3.49 6.20 20.29
C ASP A 658 4.31 6.89 21.41
N GLY A 659 5.64 6.90 21.31
CA GLY A 659 6.58 7.22 22.40
C GLY A 659 7.32 8.54 22.27
#